data_AF-A0A7Y0MWC3-F1
#
_entry.id   AF-A0A7Y0MWC3-F1
#
_cell.length_a   1.000
_cell.length_b   1.000
_cell.length_c   1.000
_cell.angle_alpha   90.00
_cell.angle_beta   90.00
_cell.angle_gamma   90.00
#
_symmetry.space_group_name_H-M   'P 1'
#
loop_
_entity.id
_entity.type
_entity.pdbx_description
1 polymer ?
#
loop_
_entity_poly.entity_id
_entity_poly.type
_entity_poly.pdbx_seq_one_letter_code
_entity_poly.pdbx_strand_id
1 'polypeptide(L)'
;MTTFKSRAPSKYAEILCDRNLQIVHTSAVEFDSAEVVVAIAHKNHPRDLVRALHSAINQTLIQKQIARIVVLDDSSDMNWPSETNALLHHPSVTLLRAECGSPARARNLLLDWADTQPSIKWVARLDADDELFASDSLEGLWNSVHDTEKKAAIGSNKLRKDGVILSDDNIAGPMELSDHFNLAGFIENFASGKQQRELPSCNLLLRTNLGIRYPNIRSAEDHWLVTKLLMLNPFNVAICPYPIYAIYSLDGEDTKLNKSNKIWSDQRNRLAYVARTWSTLLSTNRHLLGVGMEGVVWLQHNQVVKEFYPWAICDTEVQNLRSLLAEKDVPIPTVTWRKCDGLWQYYTPFESCELPEEKLNERSIVQYLKKLYQAGICTLNVKRDNLIITPKGELQYIDIGKDIQPLSSSHFRDMCARLYSIGILGNSDEELVRRLSWRRQDDALMALPGFEQFYSKLITQLHPQCVEPSRNPIPIASFKSNSVTLMIKACGQDADVLTAQVMHIVTQLSFPVTFAKIILLIDPHQGEFLRQYANANLVSVIEQAKKLKDKGLIDSILIAPSDSKTITATYEKWFAQSDCTETHTPKNAPLFPQIWGFDQVTTPYVLQCDLDVLIGRRNWQHDFLADMIYACEPEDVLSVGFNIPKSSSNFNPYSGEPGEFAPEVRFGLLDLDRIRNQLPIDNPSSENRLTLTWHRALQAAMKHRGLRAVRGGDPQSYYVHPRNEHKHLPELSKARDLISQGVEPVEQHDAFDWVPGNHWKYQQRHEAIVFLLKGRYTNHTLLKRCLDSLRSQTNQNFGIILIDDASGSNHNWCYPMLLGDLQAKTTLIRHDVNAGRMPNFIMAIREICQDSNTLVAVLDQDDCLMQQSVVSTLFEAKQQGADLVQMPMFRPNKPLSLYRPDYTNPRFAAGANVWSHLRVFTKRLFEQVPEDYYKHKDSSDWFDTATDYLTMLPMAELAKTPIYLDSGYTYWHMRKKLNPDDKMRNNEMIQELLSKPSLSRTKIKFVEPTSDFYEDD
;
A
#
# COMPACT_ATOMS: atom_id res chain seq x y z
N MET A 1 8.10 -28.24 -11.86
CA MET A 1 7.97 -28.44 -10.40
C MET A 1 9.26 -28.00 -9.73
N THR A 2 9.31 -26.77 -9.22
CA THR A 2 10.43 -26.26 -8.42
C THR A 2 10.16 -26.62 -6.96
N THR A 3 11.01 -27.44 -6.36
CA THR A 3 10.98 -27.80 -4.93
C THR A 3 11.36 -26.57 -4.10
N PHE A 4 10.37 -25.72 -3.85
CA PHE A 4 10.48 -24.62 -2.90
C PHE A 4 10.46 -25.20 -1.48
N LYS A 5 11.55 -25.07 -0.72
CA LYS A 5 11.53 -25.39 0.72
C LYS A 5 10.77 -24.26 1.44
N SER A 6 9.57 -24.56 1.92
CA SER A 6 8.72 -23.63 2.64
C SER A 6 9.26 -23.34 4.05
N ARG A 7 9.14 -22.08 4.48
CA ARG A 7 9.22 -21.71 5.89
C ARG A 7 7.79 -21.84 6.43
N ALA A 8 7.41 -23.04 6.87
CA ALA A 8 6.05 -23.33 7.32
C ALA A 8 5.51 -22.24 8.30
N PRO A 9 4.21 -21.89 8.27
CA PRO A 9 3.56 -21.18 9.35
C PRO A 9 3.79 -21.91 10.66
N SER A 10 3.85 -21.15 11.75
CA SER A 10 3.80 -21.71 13.09
C SER A 10 2.40 -22.17 13.52
N LYS A 11 1.36 -21.96 12.68
CA LYS A 11 -0.05 -22.26 13.01
C LYS A 11 -0.80 -22.85 11.81
N TYR A 12 -1.58 -23.90 12.06
CA TYR A 12 -2.56 -24.44 11.11
C TYR A 12 -3.71 -23.45 10.98
N ALA A 13 -3.94 -22.91 9.79
CA ALA A 13 -4.90 -21.83 9.57
C ALA A 13 -5.60 -21.94 8.22
N GLU A 14 -6.79 -21.37 8.12
CA GLU A 14 -7.53 -21.32 6.87
C GLU A 14 -6.97 -20.24 5.94
N ILE A 15 -6.44 -20.66 4.79
CA ILE A 15 -5.85 -19.79 3.78
C ILE A 15 -6.40 -20.14 2.39
N LEU A 16 -6.34 -19.20 1.45
CA LEU A 16 -6.60 -19.46 0.04
C LEU A 16 -5.41 -20.22 -0.56
N CYS A 17 -5.60 -21.49 -0.90
CA CYS A 17 -4.55 -22.34 -1.47
C CYS A 17 -5.10 -23.41 -2.42
N ASP A 18 -4.21 -23.91 -3.27
CA ASP A 18 -4.47 -25.08 -4.13
C ASP A 18 -4.72 -26.33 -3.27
N ARG A 19 -5.14 -27.41 -3.93
CA ARG A 19 -5.44 -28.70 -3.28
C ARG A 19 -4.18 -29.50 -2.92
N ASN A 20 -2.99 -29.03 -3.30
CA ASN A 20 -1.71 -29.73 -3.14
C ASN A 20 -1.78 -31.20 -3.62
N LEU A 21 -2.45 -31.44 -4.76
CA LEU A 21 -2.61 -32.78 -5.31
C LEU A 21 -1.25 -33.38 -5.67
N GLN A 22 -1.00 -34.59 -5.17
CA GLN A 22 0.19 -35.39 -5.43
C GLN A 22 -0.21 -36.81 -5.83
N ILE A 23 0.45 -37.34 -6.86
CA ILE A 23 0.37 -38.77 -7.20
C ILE A 23 1.44 -39.47 -6.38
N VAL A 24 1.02 -40.33 -5.46
CA VAL A 24 1.92 -41.11 -4.59
C VAL A 24 2.37 -42.37 -5.32
N HIS A 25 1.43 -43.04 -5.97
CA HIS A 25 1.65 -44.25 -6.76
C HIS A 25 0.64 -44.30 -7.91
N THR A 26 1.05 -44.87 -9.04
CA THR A 26 0.20 -45.03 -10.23
C THR A 26 -0.02 -46.52 -10.48
N SER A 27 -1.21 -46.87 -10.95
CA SER A 27 -1.52 -48.23 -11.42
C SER A 27 -0.55 -48.71 -12.51
N ALA A 28 -0.49 -50.02 -12.72
CA ALA A 28 0.28 -50.63 -13.79
C ALA A 28 -0.28 -50.24 -15.18
N VAL A 29 0.59 -50.27 -16.18
CA VAL A 29 0.34 -49.75 -17.53
C VAL A 29 -0.82 -50.48 -18.22
N GLU A 30 -1.07 -51.76 -17.90
CA GLU A 30 -2.24 -52.50 -18.43
C GLU A 30 -3.59 -51.89 -18.04
N PHE A 31 -3.65 -51.04 -17.02
CA PHE A 31 -4.87 -50.34 -16.59
C PHE A 31 -5.02 -48.93 -17.21
N ASP A 32 -4.06 -48.46 -18.03
CA ASP A 32 -4.11 -47.12 -18.61
C ASP A 32 -5.28 -46.94 -19.59
N SER A 33 -5.75 -48.02 -20.22
CA SER A 33 -6.90 -48.02 -21.13
C SER A 33 -8.25 -48.25 -20.44
N ALA A 34 -8.29 -48.36 -19.10
CA ALA A 34 -9.53 -48.62 -18.37
C ALA A 34 -10.56 -47.49 -18.56
N GLU A 35 -11.78 -47.87 -18.92
CA GLU A 35 -12.88 -46.92 -19.17
C GLU A 35 -13.64 -46.54 -17.89
N VAL A 36 -13.54 -47.36 -16.84
CA VAL A 36 -14.24 -47.16 -15.57
C VAL A 36 -13.21 -46.96 -14.45
N VAL A 37 -13.50 -46.06 -13.52
CA VAL A 37 -12.71 -45.92 -12.29
C VAL A 37 -13.59 -46.08 -11.06
N VAL A 38 -13.18 -46.91 -10.11
CA VAL A 38 -13.73 -46.94 -8.76
C VAL A 38 -13.01 -45.88 -7.93
N ALA A 39 -13.75 -44.85 -7.51
CA ALA A 39 -13.24 -43.68 -6.82
C ALA A 39 -13.55 -43.77 -5.32
N ILE A 40 -12.48 -43.87 -4.52
CA ILE A 40 -12.54 -44.01 -3.07
C ILE A 40 -11.86 -42.80 -2.41
N ALA A 41 -12.62 -42.02 -1.65
CA ALA A 41 -12.09 -40.94 -0.82
C ALA A 41 -11.88 -41.45 0.62
N HIS A 42 -10.70 -41.20 1.19
CA HIS A 42 -10.31 -41.68 2.51
C HIS A 42 -9.71 -40.56 3.36
N LYS A 43 -9.98 -40.63 4.67
CA LYS A 43 -9.33 -39.81 5.69
C LYS A 43 -9.29 -40.55 7.02
N ASN A 44 -8.12 -40.76 7.62
CA ASN A 44 -7.90 -41.26 8.99
C ASN A 44 -8.50 -42.64 9.36
N HIS A 45 -9.12 -43.38 8.44
CA HIS A 45 -9.79 -44.68 8.71
C HIS A 45 -9.24 -45.84 7.85
N PRO A 46 -7.98 -46.29 8.06
CA PRO A 46 -7.29 -47.20 7.15
C PRO A 46 -7.76 -48.66 7.27
N ARG A 47 -8.37 -49.02 8.41
CA ARG A 47 -8.95 -50.36 8.63
C ARG A 47 -10.20 -50.56 7.78
N ASP A 48 -11.04 -49.54 7.68
CA ASP A 48 -12.27 -49.58 6.90
C ASP A 48 -11.96 -49.73 5.40
N LEU A 49 -10.92 -49.04 4.93
CA LEU A 49 -10.45 -49.06 3.55
C LEU A 49 -10.07 -50.47 3.04
N VAL A 50 -9.64 -51.38 3.92
CA VAL A 50 -9.23 -52.74 3.53
C VAL A 50 -10.38 -53.49 2.86
N ARG A 51 -11.60 -53.42 3.42
CA ARG A 51 -12.78 -54.08 2.84
C ARG A 51 -13.17 -53.48 1.49
N ALA A 52 -13.19 -52.16 1.40
CA ALA A 52 -13.47 -51.44 0.16
C ALA A 52 -12.51 -51.88 -0.96
N LEU A 53 -11.20 -51.87 -0.68
CA LEU A 53 -10.16 -52.28 -1.64
C LEU A 53 -10.29 -53.75 -2.06
N HIS A 54 -10.47 -54.67 -1.12
CA HIS A 54 -10.66 -56.09 -1.46
C HIS A 54 -11.88 -56.31 -2.37
N SER A 55 -13.01 -55.69 -2.03
CA SER A 55 -14.23 -55.82 -2.83
C SER A 55 -14.10 -55.20 -4.23
N ALA A 56 -13.36 -54.10 -4.34
CA ALA A 56 -13.07 -53.44 -5.60
C ALA A 56 -12.12 -54.27 -6.48
N ILE A 57 -10.99 -54.75 -5.94
CA ILE A 57 -10.01 -55.57 -6.68
C ILE A 57 -10.63 -56.84 -7.25
N ASN A 58 -11.59 -57.44 -6.53
CA ASN A 58 -12.27 -58.66 -6.94
C ASN A 58 -13.38 -58.46 -7.99
N GLN A 59 -13.63 -57.23 -8.47
CA GLN A 59 -14.64 -57.00 -9.50
C GLN A 59 -14.22 -57.57 -10.86
N THR A 60 -15.17 -58.15 -11.59
CA THR A 60 -14.96 -58.70 -12.94
C THR A 60 -14.38 -57.67 -13.92
N LEU A 61 -14.81 -56.40 -13.85
CA LEU A 61 -14.28 -55.34 -14.70
C LEU A 61 -12.81 -55.00 -14.39
N ILE A 62 -12.36 -55.13 -13.12
CA ILE A 62 -10.95 -54.96 -12.76
C ILE A 62 -10.12 -56.12 -13.33
N GLN A 63 -10.60 -57.36 -13.17
CA GLN A 63 -9.92 -58.54 -13.70
C GLN A 63 -9.81 -58.53 -15.23
N LYS A 64 -10.80 -57.93 -15.92
CA LYS A 64 -10.81 -57.71 -17.38
C LYS A 64 -10.03 -56.46 -17.83
N GLN A 65 -9.42 -55.70 -16.92
CA GLN A 65 -8.71 -54.44 -17.20
C GLN A 65 -9.59 -53.35 -17.84
N ILE A 66 -10.92 -53.47 -17.69
CA ILE A 66 -11.91 -52.47 -18.14
C ILE A 66 -12.07 -51.38 -17.08
N ALA A 67 -11.88 -51.73 -15.81
CA ALA A 67 -11.93 -50.81 -14.68
C ALA A 67 -10.57 -50.69 -13.99
N ARG A 68 -10.33 -49.57 -13.31
CA ARG A 68 -9.22 -49.35 -12.37
C ARG A 68 -9.70 -48.70 -11.08
N ILE A 69 -8.84 -48.60 -10.06
CA ILE A 69 -9.17 -48.03 -8.74
C ILE A 69 -8.34 -46.77 -8.52
N VAL A 70 -8.97 -45.72 -8.02
CA VAL A 70 -8.27 -44.53 -7.50
C VAL A 70 -8.66 -44.33 -6.05
N VAL A 71 -7.65 -44.22 -5.19
CA VAL A 71 -7.80 -43.87 -3.78
C VAL A 71 -7.24 -42.47 -3.57
N LEU A 72 -8.02 -41.60 -2.97
CA LEU A 72 -7.59 -40.27 -2.55
C LEU A 72 -7.49 -40.19 -1.03
N ASP A 73 -6.27 -39.99 -0.54
CA ASP A 73 -5.99 -39.61 0.85
C ASP A 73 -6.14 -38.09 1.04
N ASP A 74 -7.18 -37.66 1.76
CA ASP A 74 -7.41 -36.26 2.15
C ASP A 74 -6.55 -35.86 3.36
N SER A 75 -5.24 -35.96 3.18
CA SER A 75 -4.21 -35.57 4.15
C SER A 75 -4.35 -36.26 5.52
N SER A 76 -4.44 -37.59 5.53
CA SER A 76 -4.44 -38.36 6.78
C SER A 76 -3.14 -38.18 7.56
N ASP A 77 -3.26 -38.17 8.89
CA ASP A 77 -2.13 -38.05 9.83
C ASP A 77 -1.81 -39.42 10.44
N MET A 78 -1.40 -40.37 9.60
CA MET A 78 -1.15 -41.74 10.06
C MET A 78 -0.23 -42.56 9.16
N ASN A 79 0.33 -43.62 9.73
CA ASN A 79 1.01 -44.67 8.99
C ASN A 79 0.01 -45.73 8.53
N TRP A 80 0.16 -46.19 7.29
CA TRP A 80 -0.65 -47.28 6.73
C TRP A 80 -0.29 -48.63 7.38
N PRO A 81 -1.27 -49.42 7.86
CA PRO A 81 -1.03 -50.81 8.24
C PRO A 81 -0.43 -51.61 7.06
N SER A 82 0.36 -52.65 7.35
CA SER A 82 1.05 -53.44 6.31
C SER A 82 0.10 -54.04 5.26
N GLU A 83 -1.06 -54.54 5.70
CA GLU A 83 -2.11 -55.08 4.84
C GLU A 83 -2.70 -54.00 3.92
N THR A 84 -3.11 -52.85 4.49
CA THR A 84 -3.62 -51.72 3.71
C THR A 84 -2.58 -51.23 2.70
N ASN A 85 -1.31 -51.15 3.11
CA ASN A 85 -0.22 -50.74 2.24
C ASN A 85 -0.04 -51.70 1.06
N ALA A 86 -0.14 -53.01 1.27
CA ALA A 86 -0.07 -54.00 0.19
C ALA A 86 -1.20 -53.83 -0.83
N LEU A 87 -2.42 -53.56 -0.37
CA LEU A 87 -3.58 -53.31 -1.25
C LEU A 87 -3.46 -52.00 -2.03
N LEU A 88 -2.94 -50.94 -1.39
CA LEU A 88 -2.69 -49.65 -2.05
C LEU A 88 -1.63 -49.72 -3.16
N HIS A 89 -0.76 -50.73 -3.13
CA HIS A 89 0.26 -51.00 -4.16
C HIS A 89 -0.16 -52.12 -5.14
N HIS A 90 -1.43 -52.53 -5.12
CA HIS A 90 -1.94 -53.49 -6.10
C HIS A 90 -1.88 -52.89 -7.52
N PRO A 91 -1.57 -53.66 -8.58
CA PRO A 91 -1.42 -53.15 -9.95
C PRO A 91 -2.60 -52.33 -10.49
N SER A 92 -3.82 -52.55 -9.98
CA SER A 92 -5.02 -51.83 -10.40
C SER A 92 -5.27 -50.50 -9.67
N VAL A 93 -4.43 -50.12 -8.69
CA VAL A 93 -4.68 -48.99 -7.78
C VAL A 93 -3.76 -47.82 -8.07
N THR A 94 -4.34 -46.63 -8.21
CA THR A 94 -3.64 -45.33 -8.17
C THR A 94 -3.91 -44.67 -6.82
N LEU A 95 -2.85 -44.21 -6.14
CA LEU A 95 -2.94 -43.51 -4.86
C LEU A 95 -2.62 -42.02 -5.04
N LEU A 96 -3.60 -41.19 -4.71
CA LEU A 96 -3.50 -39.73 -4.69
C LEU A 96 -3.48 -39.22 -3.25
N ARG A 97 -2.80 -38.10 -3.04
CA ARG A 97 -2.82 -37.35 -1.78
C ARG A 97 -3.16 -35.88 -2.05
N ALA A 98 -4.05 -35.29 -1.25
CA ALA A 98 -4.42 -33.88 -1.40
C ALA A 98 -4.94 -33.27 -0.08
N GLU A 99 -5.05 -31.95 -0.06
CA GLU A 99 -5.65 -31.12 0.99
C GLU A 99 -7.02 -30.61 0.50
N CYS A 100 -8.07 -31.43 0.62
CA CYS A 100 -9.44 -31.09 0.17
C CYS A 100 -10.26 -30.42 1.28
N GLY A 101 -10.18 -30.96 2.50
CA GLY A 101 -10.80 -30.41 3.71
C GLY A 101 -12.28 -30.77 3.95
N SER A 102 -12.95 -31.42 2.99
CA SER A 102 -14.30 -31.98 3.19
C SER A 102 -14.53 -33.20 2.28
N PRO A 103 -15.42 -34.14 2.66
CA PRO A 103 -15.76 -35.29 1.81
C PRO A 103 -16.29 -34.87 0.43
N ALA A 104 -17.13 -33.84 0.35
CA ALA A 104 -17.63 -33.31 -0.92
C ALA A 104 -16.49 -32.83 -1.84
N ARG A 105 -15.52 -32.10 -1.28
CA ARG A 105 -14.34 -31.62 -2.02
C ARG A 105 -13.41 -32.77 -2.44
N ALA A 106 -13.23 -33.78 -1.60
CA ALA A 106 -12.44 -34.96 -1.93
C ALA A 106 -13.06 -35.73 -3.11
N ARG A 107 -14.38 -35.96 -3.08
CA ARG A 107 -15.09 -36.59 -4.21
C ARG A 107 -15.05 -35.73 -5.47
N ASN A 108 -15.18 -34.41 -5.35
CA ASN A 108 -15.02 -33.51 -6.49
C ASN A 108 -13.62 -33.52 -7.08
N LEU A 109 -12.58 -33.67 -6.26
CA LEU A 109 -11.20 -33.84 -6.75
C LEU A 109 -11.04 -35.16 -7.52
N LEU A 110 -11.66 -36.25 -7.06
CA LEU A 110 -11.67 -37.51 -7.81
C LEU A 110 -12.36 -37.38 -9.17
N LEU A 111 -13.47 -36.63 -9.23
CA LEU A 111 -14.14 -36.31 -10.50
C LEU A 111 -13.27 -35.43 -11.40
N ASP A 112 -12.66 -34.38 -10.86
CA ASP A 112 -11.76 -33.50 -11.61
C ASP A 112 -10.55 -34.28 -12.13
N TRP A 113 -9.95 -35.15 -11.31
CA TRP A 113 -8.87 -36.03 -11.74
C TRP A 113 -9.33 -36.95 -12.86
N ALA A 114 -10.48 -37.61 -12.72
CA ALA A 114 -11.01 -38.51 -13.75
C ALA A 114 -11.28 -37.78 -15.08
N ASP A 115 -11.78 -36.54 -15.05
CA ASP A 115 -12.02 -35.72 -16.25
C ASP A 115 -10.71 -35.41 -17.02
N THR A 116 -9.55 -35.39 -16.34
CA THR A 116 -8.24 -35.23 -16.99
C THR A 116 -7.69 -36.51 -17.63
N GLN A 117 -8.33 -37.66 -17.42
CA GLN A 117 -7.87 -38.96 -17.91
C GLN A 117 -8.62 -39.32 -19.19
N PRO A 118 -7.97 -39.31 -20.38
CA PRO A 118 -8.68 -39.49 -21.65
C PRO A 118 -9.40 -40.84 -21.81
N SER A 119 -8.91 -41.88 -21.14
CA SER A 119 -9.49 -43.23 -21.18
C SER A 119 -10.71 -43.40 -20.27
N ILE A 120 -10.78 -42.65 -19.16
CA ILE A 120 -11.88 -42.81 -18.18
C ILE A 120 -13.15 -42.14 -18.71
N LYS A 121 -14.20 -42.94 -18.90
CA LYS A 121 -15.55 -42.50 -19.27
C LYS A 121 -16.51 -42.47 -18.08
N TRP A 122 -16.26 -43.30 -17.06
CA TRP A 122 -17.17 -43.50 -15.94
C TRP A 122 -16.47 -43.52 -14.59
N VAL A 123 -17.06 -42.86 -13.59
CA VAL A 123 -16.60 -42.82 -12.20
C VAL A 123 -17.64 -43.49 -11.31
N ALA A 124 -17.26 -44.62 -10.72
CA ALA A 124 -18.06 -45.37 -9.77
C ALA A 124 -17.68 -44.97 -8.35
N ARG A 125 -18.64 -44.44 -7.56
CA ARG A 125 -18.39 -44.05 -6.18
C ARG A 125 -18.35 -45.29 -5.27
N LEU A 126 -17.33 -45.37 -4.42
CA LEU A 126 -17.31 -46.29 -3.28
C LEU A 126 -16.74 -45.54 -2.07
N ASP A 127 -17.49 -45.44 -0.97
CA ASP A 127 -16.97 -44.84 0.26
C ASP A 127 -15.97 -45.81 0.94
N ALA A 128 -15.02 -45.28 1.70
CA ALA A 128 -13.92 -46.08 2.26
C ALA A 128 -14.37 -47.10 3.32
N ASP A 129 -15.56 -46.94 3.90
CA ASP A 129 -16.17 -47.83 4.89
C ASP A 129 -17.24 -48.77 4.32
N ASP A 130 -17.48 -48.70 3.01
CA ASP A 130 -18.39 -49.57 2.27
C ASP A 130 -17.63 -50.70 1.52
N GLU A 131 -18.38 -51.62 0.92
CA GLU A 131 -17.83 -52.66 0.04
C GLU A 131 -18.80 -52.97 -1.10
N LEU A 132 -18.27 -53.36 -2.26
CA LEU A 132 -19.09 -53.85 -3.37
C LEU A 132 -19.68 -55.22 -3.03
N PHE A 133 -20.96 -55.43 -3.37
CA PHE A 133 -21.74 -56.57 -2.85
C PHE A 133 -21.31 -57.93 -3.44
N ALA A 134 -21.15 -57.99 -4.76
CA ALA A 134 -20.77 -59.19 -5.50
C ALA A 134 -19.67 -58.85 -6.52
N SER A 135 -18.97 -59.85 -7.05
CA SER A 135 -17.87 -59.65 -8.02
C SER A 135 -18.32 -59.00 -9.32
N ASP A 136 -19.61 -59.07 -9.67
CA ASP A 136 -20.22 -58.50 -10.87
C ASP A 136 -21.08 -57.25 -10.58
N SER A 137 -21.07 -56.71 -9.35
CA SER A 137 -21.85 -55.55 -8.95
C SER A 137 -21.56 -54.30 -9.80
N LEU A 138 -20.27 -54.01 -10.06
CA LEU A 138 -19.86 -52.88 -10.89
C LEU A 138 -20.21 -53.13 -12.37
N GLU A 139 -20.02 -54.35 -12.87
CA GLU A 139 -20.36 -54.74 -14.24
C GLU A 139 -21.86 -54.60 -14.49
N GLY A 140 -22.70 -55.02 -13.55
CA GLY A 140 -24.16 -54.87 -13.65
C GLY A 140 -24.61 -53.41 -13.76
N LEU A 141 -24.02 -52.52 -12.97
CA LEU A 141 -24.35 -51.08 -13.05
C LEU A 141 -23.80 -50.44 -14.34
N TRP A 142 -22.60 -50.81 -14.77
CA TRP A 142 -21.99 -50.31 -16.02
C TRP A 142 -22.72 -50.76 -17.28
N ASN A 143 -23.21 -52.01 -17.33
CA ASN A 143 -24.05 -52.54 -18.41
C ASN A 143 -25.32 -51.74 -18.66
N SER A 144 -25.81 -51.00 -17.66
CA SER A 144 -26.97 -50.14 -17.83
C SER A 144 -26.70 -48.84 -18.60
N VAL A 145 -25.43 -48.49 -18.80
CA VAL A 145 -25.03 -47.17 -19.35
C VAL A 145 -23.93 -47.17 -20.41
N HIS A 146 -23.07 -48.19 -20.52
CA HIS A 146 -21.83 -48.08 -21.29
C HIS A 146 -22.00 -47.79 -22.79
N ASP A 147 -23.08 -48.30 -23.40
CA ASP A 147 -23.41 -48.08 -24.83
C ASP A 147 -24.59 -47.11 -24.99
N THR A 148 -24.74 -46.16 -24.07
CA THR A 148 -25.88 -45.24 -24.05
C THR A 148 -25.44 -43.79 -23.89
N GLU A 149 -26.34 -42.86 -24.21
CA GLU A 149 -26.16 -41.44 -23.91
C GLU A 149 -26.56 -41.05 -22.48
N LYS A 150 -26.71 -42.03 -21.59
CA LYS A 150 -26.97 -41.76 -20.17
C LYS A 150 -25.81 -40.98 -19.57
N LYS A 151 -26.13 -40.16 -18.58
CA LYS A 151 -25.20 -39.34 -17.81
C LYS A 151 -24.78 -40.02 -16.51
N ALA A 152 -25.65 -40.87 -15.95
CA ALA A 152 -25.38 -41.56 -14.71
C ALA A 152 -26.19 -42.86 -14.60
N ALA A 153 -25.78 -43.74 -13.68
CA ALA A 153 -26.55 -44.88 -13.20
C ALA A 153 -26.63 -44.87 -11.66
N ILE A 154 -27.76 -45.31 -11.11
CA ILE A 154 -27.99 -45.44 -9.66
C ILE A 154 -28.34 -46.89 -9.35
N GLY A 155 -27.57 -47.52 -8.48
CA GLY A 155 -27.77 -48.89 -8.02
C GLY A 155 -28.45 -49.00 -6.65
N SER A 156 -28.90 -50.21 -6.32
CA SER A 156 -29.38 -50.56 -4.97
C SER A 156 -28.23 -50.90 -4.01
N ASN A 157 -28.46 -50.83 -2.70
CA ASN A 157 -27.50 -51.30 -1.69
C ASN A 157 -28.14 -52.17 -0.60
N LYS A 158 -27.31 -53.03 0.00
CA LYS A 158 -27.59 -53.61 1.32
C LYS A 158 -27.20 -52.61 2.40
N LEU A 159 -27.74 -52.80 3.61
CA LEU A 159 -27.42 -51.97 4.77
C LEU A 159 -26.69 -52.82 5.81
N ARG A 160 -25.60 -52.29 6.36
CA ARG A 160 -24.84 -52.88 7.47
C ARG A 160 -24.99 -51.99 8.70
N LYS A 161 -25.25 -52.60 9.85
CA LYS A 161 -25.29 -51.91 11.14
C LYS A 161 -24.69 -52.81 12.21
N ASP A 162 -23.81 -52.25 13.02
CA ASP A 162 -23.03 -52.92 14.07
C ASP A 162 -22.35 -54.20 13.55
N GLY A 163 -21.83 -54.14 12.31
CA GLY A 163 -21.18 -55.27 11.61
C GLY A 163 -22.13 -56.31 10.99
N VAL A 164 -23.45 -56.19 11.18
CA VAL A 164 -24.45 -57.14 10.66
C VAL A 164 -25.14 -56.57 9.41
N ILE A 165 -25.27 -57.38 8.36
CA ILE A 165 -26.06 -57.02 7.16
C ILE A 165 -27.56 -57.21 7.49
N LEU A 166 -28.34 -56.15 7.32
CA LEU A 166 -29.78 -56.13 7.58
C LEU A 166 -30.54 -56.95 6.51
N SER A 167 -31.73 -57.42 6.86
CA SER A 167 -32.60 -58.20 5.95
C SER A 167 -33.21 -57.35 4.83
N ASP A 168 -33.42 -56.05 5.10
CA ASP A 168 -34.10 -55.14 4.18
C ASP A 168 -33.08 -54.44 3.27
N ASP A 169 -33.27 -54.59 1.95
CA ASP A 169 -32.43 -53.93 0.95
C ASP A 169 -32.94 -52.50 0.63
N ASN A 170 -32.01 -51.58 0.44
CA ASN A 170 -32.31 -50.24 -0.06
C ASN A 170 -32.35 -50.24 -1.60
N ILE A 171 -33.50 -50.62 -2.15
CA ILE A 171 -33.69 -50.81 -3.59
C ILE A 171 -33.86 -49.48 -4.32
N ALA A 172 -33.09 -49.26 -5.39
CA ALA A 172 -33.28 -48.15 -6.33
C ALA A 172 -34.51 -48.41 -7.23
N GLY A 173 -35.69 -47.99 -6.77
CA GLY A 173 -36.97 -48.24 -7.45
C GLY A 173 -37.26 -47.25 -8.60
N PRO A 174 -37.46 -47.70 -9.86
CA PRO A 174 -37.75 -46.81 -10.98
C PRO A 174 -39.04 -46.00 -10.80
N MET A 175 -40.06 -46.58 -10.18
CA MET A 175 -41.33 -45.90 -9.91
C MET A 175 -41.16 -44.71 -8.95
N GLU A 176 -40.26 -44.81 -7.97
CA GLU A 176 -40.01 -43.77 -6.97
C GLU A 176 -39.06 -42.71 -7.51
N LEU A 177 -38.03 -43.10 -8.26
CA LEU A 177 -36.91 -42.24 -8.63
C LEU A 177 -37.06 -41.55 -10.00
N SER A 178 -37.88 -42.07 -10.93
CA SER A 178 -37.96 -41.54 -12.30
C SER A 178 -38.88 -40.32 -12.45
N ASP A 179 -39.81 -40.13 -11.52
CA ASP A 179 -40.79 -39.04 -11.56
C ASP A 179 -40.52 -38.02 -10.44
N HIS A 180 -40.57 -36.74 -10.77
CA HIS A 180 -40.17 -35.69 -9.84
C HIS A 180 -41.14 -35.54 -8.66
N PHE A 181 -42.44 -35.85 -8.84
CA PHE A 181 -43.41 -35.83 -7.73
C PHE A 181 -43.17 -36.98 -6.77
N ASN A 182 -43.04 -38.20 -7.30
CA ASN A 182 -42.73 -39.38 -6.49
C ASN A 182 -41.40 -39.22 -5.74
N LEU A 183 -40.37 -38.69 -6.41
CA LEU A 183 -39.07 -38.42 -5.81
C LEU A 183 -39.16 -37.38 -4.69
N ALA A 184 -39.86 -36.27 -4.90
CA ALA A 184 -40.05 -35.25 -3.86
C ALA A 184 -40.79 -35.83 -2.64
N GLY A 185 -41.84 -36.62 -2.86
CA GLY A 185 -42.58 -37.30 -1.78
C GLY A 185 -41.72 -38.33 -1.04
N PHE A 186 -40.89 -39.10 -1.76
CA PHE A 186 -39.93 -40.03 -1.17
C PHE A 186 -38.93 -39.30 -0.27
N ILE A 187 -38.38 -38.17 -0.75
CA ILE A 187 -37.45 -37.33 0.02
C ILE A 187 -38.11 -36.78 1.28
N GLU A 188 -39.34 -36.27 1.18
CA GLU A 188 -40.09 -35.76 2.33
C GLU A 188 -40.37 -36.85 3.37
N ASN A 189 -40.69 -38.07 2.92
CA ASN A 189 -40.94 -39.19 3.81
C ASN A 189 -39.70 -39.60 4.61
N PHE A 190 -38.52 -39.68 3.99
CA PHE A 190 -37.31 -40.04 4.78
C PHE A 190 -36.80 -38.87 5.60
N ALA A 191 -36.89 -37.62 5.12
CA ALA A 191 -36.51 -36.46 5.91
C ALA A 191 -37.36 -36.30 7.17
N SER A 192 -38.65 -36.65 7.11
CA SER A 192 -39.58 -36.64 8.25
C SER A 192 -39.55 -37.91 9.11
N GLY A 193 -38.74 -38.91 8.76
CA GLY A 193 -38.65 -40.19 9.47
C GLY A 193 -39.84 -41.13 9.28
N LYS A 194 -40.75 -40.84 8.34
CA LYS A 194 -41.90 -41.71 7.99
C LYS A 194 -41.49 -42.99 7.28
N GLN A 195 -40.30 -43.03 6.70
CA GLN A 195 -39.70 -44.23 6.13
C GLN A 195 -38.24 -44.36 6.60
N GLN A 196 -37.75 -45.59 6.71
CA GLN A 196 -36.37 -45.86 7.14
C GLN A 196 -35.35 -45.82 5.99
N ARG A 197 -35.80 -46.03 4.74
CA ARG A 197 -34.93 -46.01 3.56
C ARG A 197 -34.68 -44.58 3.08
N GLU A 198 -33.42 -44.25 2.85
CA GLU A 198 -33.00 -43.01 2.20
C GLU A 198 -32.75 -43.23 0.70
N LEU A 199 -32.50 -42.14 -0.02
CA LEU A 199 -32.01 -42.21 -1.40
C LEU A 199 -30.75 -43.11 -1.47
N PRO A 200 -30.65 -44.04 -2.44
CA PRO A 200 -29.44 -44.85 -2.64
C PRO A 200 -28.32 -44.02 -3.31
N SER A 201 -28.01 -42.85 -2.75
CA SER A 201 -27.12 -41.82 -3.31
C SER A 201 -25.65 -42.23 -3.37
N CYS A 202 -25.23 -43.20 -2.56
CA CYS A 202 -23.88 -43.73 -2.53
C CYS A 202 -23.56 -44.64 -3.72
N ASN A 203 -24.58 -45.17 -4.40
CA ASN A 203 -24.43 -46.16 -5.46
C ASN A 203 -24.44 -45.52 -6.85
N LEU A 204 -23.61 -44.51 -7.05
CA LEU A 204 -23.60 -43.66 -8.23
C LEU A 204 -22.46 -44.03 -9.18
N LEU A 205 -22.80 -44.29 -10.44
CA LEU A 205 -21.88 -44.31 -11.57
C LEU A 205 -22.11 -43.04 -12.41
N LEU A 206 -21.12 -42.16 -12.52
CA LEU A 206 -21.24 -40.86 -13.18
C LEU A 206 -20.34 -40.79 -14.41
N ARG A 207 -20.85 -40.27 -15.53
CA ARG A 207 -20.03 -40.03 -16.74
C ARG A 207 -19.06 -38.86 -16.52
N THR A 208 -17.84 -38.97 -17.05
CA THR A 208 -16.85 -37.88 -17.00
C THR A 208 -17.25 -36.70 -17.89
N ASN A 209 -16.63 -35.55 -17.68
CA ASN A 209 -16.80 -34.31 -18.47
C ASN A 209 -18.21 -33.70 -18.46
N LEU A 210 -18.99 -33.94 -17.40
CA LEU A 210 -20.33 -33.37 -17.25
C LEU A 210 -20.37 -32.02 -16.51
N GLY A 211 -19.28 -31.62 -15.83
CA GLY A 211 -19.28 -30.44 -14.94
C GLY A 211 -20.16 -30.58 -13.69
N ILE A 212 -20.74 -31.76 -13.44
CA ILE A 212 -21.60 -32.04 -12.29
C ILE A 212 -20.73 -32.40 -11.09
N ARG A 213 -20.92 -31.70 -9.97
CA ARG A 213 -20.11 -31.79 -8.75
C ARG A 213 -20.97 -31.83 -7.50
N TYR A 214 -20.47 -32.49 -6.46
CA TYR A 214 -21.08 -32.53 -5.13
C TYR A 214 -21.13 -31.12 -4.52
N PRO A 215 -22.27 -30.66 -3.98
CA PRO A 215 -22.33 -29.40 -3.26
C PRO A 215 -21.50 -29.47 -1.99
N ASN A 216 -20.77 -28.39 -1.68
CA ASN A 216 -19.92 -28.33 -0.49
C ASN A 216 -20.74 -28.05 0.78
N ILE A 217 -21.49 -29.07 1.22
CA ILE A 217 -22.26 -29.08 2.47
C ILE A 217 -21.76 -30.19 3.39
N ARG A 218 -22.06 -30.06 4.69
CA ARG A 218 -21.75 -31.07 5.69
C ARG A 218 -22.96 -32.01 5.83
N SER A 219 -22.80 -33.26 5.40
CA SER A 219 -23.86 -34.29 5.28
C SER A 219 -24.81 -34.08 4.11
N ALA A 220 -25.24 -35.21 3.51
CA ALA A 220 -26.25 -35.31 2.45
C ALA A 220 -25.86 -34.68 1.10
N GLU A 221 -24.60 -34.30 0.90
CA GLU A 221 -24.08 -33.74 -0.35
C GLU A 221 -24.38 -34.62 -1.57
N ASP A 222 -24.37 -35.93 -1.35
CA ASP A 222 -24.68 -36.94 -2.34
C ASP A 222 -26.17 -37.04 -2.64
N HIS A 223 -27.02 -37.00 -1.61
CA HIS A 223 -28.47 -36.91 -1.79
C HIS A 223 -28.85 -35.68 -2.61
N TRP A 224 -28.20 -34.54 -2.37
CA TRP A 224 -28.38 -33.33 -3.16
C TRP A 224 -27.96 -33.50 -4.62
N LEU A 225 -26.78 -34.10 -4.86
CA LEU A 225 -26.29 -34.37 -6.21
C LEU A 225 -27.24 -35.26 -6.99
N VAL A 226 -27.66 -36.37 -6.37
CA VAL A 226 -28.53 -37.37 -6.99
C VAL A 226 -29.94 -36.82 -7.19
N THR A 227 -30.48 -36.05 -6.25
CA THR A 227 -31.76 -35.35 -6.42
C THR A 227 -31.70 -34.39 -7.61
N LYS A 228 -30.62 -33.61 -7.75
CA LYS A 228 -30.42 -32.71 -8.90
C LYS A 228 -30.34 -33.48 -10.22
N LEU A 229 -29.62 -34.61 -10.25
CA LEU A 229 -29.52 -35.47 -11.43
C LEU A 229 -30.88 -36.03 -11.84
N LEU A 230 -31.61 -36.63 -10.90
CA LEU A 230 -32.91 -37.25 -11.16
C LEU A 230 -33.98 -36.21 -11.54
N MET A 231 -34.02 -35.05 -10.89
CA MET A 231 -35.03 -34.03 -11.19
C MET A 231 -34.77 -33.29 -12.50
N LEU A 232 -33.51 -32.98 -12.83
CA LEU A 232 -33.18 -32.18 -14.01
C LEU A 232 -32.82 -33.02 -15.24
N ASN A 233 -32.48 -34.30 -15.05
CA ASN A 233 -32.09 -35.20 -16.13
C ASN A 233 -32.75 -36.59 -16.00
N PRO A 234 -34.07 -36.70 -15.73
CA PRO A 234 -34.71 -37.98 -15.40
C PRO A 234 -34.50 -39.05 -16.48
N PHE A 235 -34.58 -38.66 -17.76
CA PHE A 235 -34.38 -39.58 -18.88
C PHE A 235 -32.91 -39.94 -19.15
N ASN A 236 -31.95 -39.22 -18.57
CA ASN A 236 -30.52 -39.48 -18.75
C ASN A 236 -29.89 -40.21 -17.56
N VAL A 237 -30.66 -40.59 -16.55
CA VAL A 237 -30.19 -41.42 -15.44
C VAL A 237 -30.76 -42.84 -15.61
N ALA A 238 -29.90 -43.85 -15.52
CA ALA A 238 -30.32 -45.24 -15.42
C ALA A 238 -30.59 -45.59 -13.96
N ILE A 239 -31.71 -46.25 -13.68
CA ILE A 239 -32.06 -46.72 -12.34
C ILE A 239 -32.01 -48.25 -12.38
N CYS A 240 -31.13 -48.83 -11.57
CA CYS A 240 -30.76 -50.24 -11.61
C CYS A 240 -31.08 -50.92 -10.28
N PRO A 241 -32.26 -51.56 -10.17
CA PRO A 241 -32.64 -52.30 -8.97
C PRO A 241 -31.69 -53.45 -8.65
N TYR A 242 -31.21 -54.15 -9.68
CA TYR A 242 -30.34 -55.32 -9.58
C TYR A 242 -29.32 -55.36 -10.73
N PRO A 243 -28.15 -55.99 -10.54
CA PRO A 243 -27.66 -56.57 -9.27
C PRO A 243 -27.41 -55.48 -8.20
N ILE A 244 -27.38 -55.88 -6.93
CA ILE A 244 -27.07 -54.96 -5.82
C ILE A 244 -25.64 -54.43 -6.01
N TYR A 245 -25.46 -53.13 -5.85
CA TYR A 245 -24.18 -52.46 -6.08
C TYR A 245 -23.22 -52.62 -4.89
N ALA A 246 -23.64 -52.18 -3.71
CA ALA A 246 -22.78 -52.12 -2.52
C ALA A 246 -23.48 -52.57 -1.24
N ILE A 247 -22.69 -52.83 -0.21
CA ILE A 247 -23.11 -52.96 1.19
C ILE A 247 -22.71 -51.65 1.88
N TYR A 248 -23.72 -50.86 2.28
CA TYR A 248 -23.56 -49.54 2.87
C TYR A 248 -23.49 -49.61 4.39
N SER A 249 -22.48 -48.98 5.00
CA SER A 249 -22.30 -48.92 6.45
C SER A 249 -23.12 -47.80 7.10
N LEU A 250 -23.97 -48.14 8.08
CA LEU A 250 -24.73 -47.17 8.88
C LEU A 250 -23.96 -46.63 10.09
N ASP A 251 -22.76 -47.16 10.34
CA ASP A 251 -21.96 -46.90 11.55
C ASP A 251 -20.84 -45.87 11.36
N GLY A 252 -20.82 -45.17 10.22
CA GLY A 252 -19.80 -44.17 9.93
C GLY A 252 -19.69 -43.10 11.02
N GLU A 253 -18.47 -42.84 11.50
CA GLU A 253 -18.20 -41.91 12.61
C GLU A 253 -18.68 -40.47 12.31
N ASP A 254 -18.47 -39.99 11.08
CA ASP A 254 -18.98 -38.69 10.64
C ASP A 254 -20.52 -38.62 10.70
N THR A 255 -21.21 -39.72 10.37
CA THR A 255 -22.68 -39.81 10.44
C THR A 255 -23.16 -39.74 11.89
N LYS A 256 -22.47 -40.41 12.82
CA LYS A 256 -22.79 -40.33 14.26
C LYS A 256 -22.63 -38.91 14.80
N LEU A 257 -21.54 -38.23 14.45
CA LEU A 257 -21.27 -36.85 14.85
C LEU A 257 -22.27 -35.85 14.25
N ASN A 258 -22.67 -36.03 13.00
CA ASN A 258 -23.66 -35.15 12.38
C ASN A 258 -25.07 -35.35 12.96
N LYS A 259 -25.41 -36.58 13.40
CA LYS A 259 -26.66 -36.86 14.11
C LYS A 259 -26.69 -36.20 15.49
N SER A 260 -25.60 -36.29 16.27
CA SER A 260 -25.53 -35.65 17.59
C SER A 260 -25.65 -34.12 17.53
N ASN A 261 -25.14 -33.50 16.47
CA ASN A 261 -25.17 -32.05 16.27
C ASN A 261 -26.39 -31.51 15.51
N LYS A 262 -27.43 -32.31 15.26
CA LYS A 262 -28.64 -31.96 14.47
C LYS A 262 -28.40 -31.55 13.00
N ILE A 263 -27.14 -31.51 12.54
CA ILE A 263 -26.77 -31.20 11.15
C ILE A 263 -27.42 -32.20 10.19
N TRP A 264 -27.43 -33.49 10.59
CA TRP A 264 -28.01 -34.57 9.80
C TRP A 264 -29.48 -34.34 9.46
N SER A 265 -30.30 -33.93 10.45
CA SER A 265 -31.72 -33.67 10.27
C SER A 265 -31.97 -32.39 9.48
N ASP A 266 -31.18 -31.34 9.74
CA ASP A 266 -31.34 -30.05 9.08
C ASP A 266 -31.08 -30.14 7.57
N GLN A 267 -30.03 -30.85 7.15
CA GLN A 267 -29.74 -31.01 5.71
C GLN A 267 -30.81 -31.79 4.97
N ARG A 268 -31.42 -32.81 5.62
CA ARG A 268 -32.51 -33.60 5.04
C ARG A 268 -33.80 -32.79 4.93
N ASN A 269 -34.11 -32.01 5.96
CA ASN A 269 -35.23 -31.07 5.93
C ASN A 269 -35.06 -30.00 4.83
N ARG A 270 -33.84 -29.48 4.66
CA ARG A 270 -33.52 -28.55 3.56
C ARG A 270 -33.66 -29.22 2.20
N LEU A 271 -33.16 -30.44 2.05
CA LEU A 271 -33.30 -31.22 0.82
C LEU A 271 -34.78 -31.46 0.49
N ALA A 272 -35.60 -31.85 1.46
CA ALA A 272 -37.04 -32.04 1.27
C ALA A 272 -37.75 -30.75 0.86
N TYR A 273 -37.41 -29.63 1.52
CA TYR A 273 -37.93 -28.32 1.14
C TYR A 273 -37.61 -28.01 -0.32
N VAL A 274 -36.34 -28.17 -0.71
CA VAL A 274 -35.88 -27.86 -2.07
C VAL A 274 -36.43 -28.81 -3.12
N ALA A 275 -36.48 -30.11 -2.84
CA ALA A 275 -37.08 -31.11 -3.72
C ALA A 275 -38.54 -30.78 -4.03
N ARG A 276 -39.31 -30.37 -3.02
CA ARG A 276 -40.70 -29.90 -3.20
C ARG A 276 -40.76 -28.64 -4.06
N THR A 277 -39.92 -27.64 -3.79
CA THR A 277 -39.87 -26.40 -4.58
C THR A 277 -39.54 -26.69 -6.05
N TRP A 278 -38.53 -27.51 -6.32
CA TRP A 278 -38.15 -27.91 -7.68
C TRP A 278 -39.28 -28.66 -8.37
N SER A 279 -39.90 -29.62 -7.69
CA SER A 279 -41.05 -30.37 -8.22
C SER A 279 -42.22 -29.44 -8.58
N THR A 280 -42.55 -28.47 -7.72
CA THR A 280 -43.58 -27.46 -8.03
C THR A 280 -43.23 -26.66 -9.27
N LEU A 281 -41.99 -26.17 -9.39
CA LEU A 281 -41.57 -25.38 -10.56
C LEU A 281 -41.59 -26.22 -11.86
N LEU A 282 -41.10 -27.46 -11.80
CA LEU A 282 -41.13 -28.41 -12.92
C LEU A 282 -42.57 -28.69 -13.36
N SER A 283 -43.50 -28.87 -12.42
CA SER A 283 -44.93 -29.08 -12.73
C SER A 283 -45.59 -27.91 -13.45
N THR A 284 -45.08 -26.69 -13.26
CA THR A 284 -45.56 -25.48 -13.96
C THR A 284 -44.88 -25.25 -15.31
N ASN A 285 -44.07 -26.19 -15.79
CA ASN A 285 -43.31 -26.11 -17.04
C ASN A 285 -42.45 -24.83 -17.16
N ARG A 286 -41.92 -24.34 -16.03
CA ARG A 286 -41.00 -23.19 -16.01
C ARG A 286 -39.63 -23.63 -16.50
N HIS A 287 -39.01 -22.79 -17.33
CA HIS A 287 -37.65 -23.02 -17.78
C HIS A 287 -36.66 -22.67 -16.67
N LEU A 288 -36.18 -23.69 -15.95
CA LEU A 288 -35.16 -23.54 -14.91
C LEU A 288 -33.82 -23.21 -15.56
N LEU A 289 -33.21 -22.11 -15.13
CA LEU A 289 -31.89 -21.68 -15.57
C LEU A 289 -30.77 -22.17 -14.62
N GLY A 290 -31.10 -22.36 -13.35
CA GLY A 290 -30.14 -22.85 -12.36
C GLY A 290 -30.82 -23.25 -11.05
N VAL A 291 -30.31 -24.33 -10.44
CA VAL A 291 -30.71 -24.75 -9.09
C VAL A 291 -29.47 -24.85 -8.22
N GLY A 292 -29.49 -24.18 -7.07
CA GLY A 292 -28.38 -24.12 -6.13
C GLY A 292 -28.82 -24.34 -4.70
N MET A 293 -27.89 -24.10 -3.76
CA MET A 293 -28.12 -24.21 -2.31
C MET A 293 -28.78 -22.97 -1.70
N GLU A 294 -28.73 -21.84 -2.40
CA GLU A 294 -29.28 -20.56 -1.95
C GLU A 294 -30.68 -20.30 -2.52
N GLY A 295 -31.00 -20.92 -3.65
CA GLY A 295 -32.23 -20.63 -4.36
C GLY A 295 -32.33 -21.36 -5.69
N VAL A 296 -33.40 -21.01 -6.40
CA VAL A 296 -33.71 -21.51 -7.74
C VAL A 296 -33.94 -20.33 -8.67
N VAL A 297 -33.42 -20.47 -9.90
CA VAL A 297 -33.44 -19.45 -10.95
C VAL A 297 -34.21 -19.99 -12.15
N TRP A 298 -35.16 -19.21 -12.66
CA TRP A 298 -35.94 -19.58 -13.84
C TRP A 298 -36.25 -18.38 -14.73
N LEU A 299 -36.61 -18.65 -15.99
CA LEU A 299 -37.06 -17.65 -16.93
C LEU A 299 -38.59 -17.48 -16.85
N GLN A 300 -39.05 -16.23 -16.74
CA GLN A 300 -40.47 -15.88 -16.74
C GLN A 300 -40.68 -14.55 -17.47
N HIS A 301 -41.48 -14.54 -18.54
CA HIS A 301 -41.79 -13.33 -19.33
C HIS A 301 -40.55 -12.50 -19.74
N ASN A 302 -39.50 -13.17 -20.24
CA ASN A 302 -38.21 -12.53 -20.60
C ASN A 302 -37.46 -11.87 -19.43
N GLN A 303 -37.76 -12.29 -18.20
CA GLN A 303 -37.03 -11.91 -16.98
C GLN A 303 -36.45 -13.16 -16.32
N VAL A 304 -35.25 -13.03 -15.80
CA VAL A 304 -34.63 -14.00 -14.89
C VAL A 304 -35.16 -13.71 -13.49
N VAL A 305 -35.72 -14.73 -12.85
CA VAL A 305 -36.19 -14.67 -11.47
C VAL A 305 -35.32 -15.59 -10.62
N LYS A 306 -34.73 -15.08 -9.53
CA LYS A 306 -34.13 -15.90 -8.46
C LYS A 306 -35.02 -15.81 -7.24
N GLU A 307 -35.45 -16.96 -6.72
CA GLU A 307 -36.08 -17.06 -5.40
C GLU A 307 -35.10 -17.67 -4.42
N PHE A 308 -34.91 -16.99 -3.29
CA PHE A 308 -34.05 -17.45 -2.21
C PHE A 308 -34.81 -18.38 -1.28
N TYR A 309 -34.15 -19.46 -0.84
CA TYR A 309 -34.70 -20.33 0.20
C TYR A 309 -34.75 -19.61 1.56
N PRO A 310 -35.58 -20.08 2.51
CA PRO A 310 -35.79 -19.40 3.80
C PRO A 310 -34.52 -19.10 4.62
N TRP A 311 -33.46 -19.88 4.40
CA TRP A 311 -32.18 -19.76 5.13
C TRP A 311 -31.08 -19.04 4.34
N ALA A 312 -31.36 -18.59 3.12
CA ALA A 312 -30.31 -18.15 2.20
C ALA A 312 -29.96 -16.66 2.33
N ILE A 313 -30.94 -15.80 2.60
CA ILE A 313 -30.75 -14.34 2.74
C ILE A 313 -31.79 -13.71 3.67
N CYS A 314 -31.39 -12.70 4.43
CA CYS A 314 -32.25 -11.92 5.34
C CYS A 314 -32.53 -10.49 4.85
N ASP A 315 -33.46 -9.81 5.52
CA ASP A 315 -33.86 -8.43 5.17
C ASP A 315 -32.68 -7.45 5.24
N THR A 316 -31.81 -7.58 6.24
CA THR A 316 -30.62 -6.74 6.40
C THR A 316 -29.62 -6.91 5.26
N GLU A 317 -29.39 -8.15 4.82
CA GLU A 317 -28.49 -8.44 3.70
C GLU A 317 -29.01 -7.86 2.39
N VAL A 318 -30.32 -7.95 2.13
CA VAL A 318 -30.93 -7.34 0.94
C VAL A 318 -30.78 -5.82 0.96
N GLN A 319 -31.00 -5.16 2.10
CA GLN A 319 -30.78 -3.71 2.19
C GLN A 319 -29.31 -3.34 2.00
N ASN A 320 -28.39 -4.08 2.59
CA ASN A 320 -26.95 -3.87 2.40
C ASN A 320 -26.55 -4.00 0.93
N LEU A 321 -27.06 -5.02 0.21
CA LEU A 321 -26.80 -5.20 -1.23
C LEU A 321 -27.38 -4.05 -2.05
N ARG A 322 -28.60 -3.60 -1.75
CA ARG A 322 -29.21 -2.44 -2.41
C ARG A 322 -28.33 -1.20 -2.24
N SER A 323 -27.91 -0.89 -1.02
CA SER A 323 -27.03 0.25 -0.74
C SER A 323 -25.65 0.10 -1.38
N LEU A 324 -25.08 -1.11 -1.36
CA LEU A 324 -23.75 -1.37 -1.91
C LEU A 324 -23.70 -1.23 -3.43
N LEU A 325 -24.78 -1.60 -4.13
CA LEU A 325 -24.88 -1.59 -5.60
C LEU A 325 -25.54 -0.32 -6.17
N ALA A 326 -26.14 0.52 -5.32
CA ALA A 326 -26.85 1.73 -5.76
C ALA A 326 -25.93 2.68 -6.53
N GLU A 327 -26.39 3.12 -7.72
CA GLU A 327 -25.75 4.17 -8.54
C GLU A 327 -24.30 3.89 -8.96
N LYS A 328 -23.90 2.62 -9.04
CA LYS A 328 -22.54 2.23 -9.44
C LYS A 328 -22.51 1.56 -10.81
N ASP A 329 -21.49 1.89 -11.61
CA ASP A 329 -21.14 1.12 -12.80
C ASP A 329 -20.37 -0.14 -12.38
N VAL A 330 -21.08 -1.27 -12.34
CA VAL A 330 -20.54 -2.57 -11.93
C VAL A 330 -20.88 -3.64 -12.96
N PRO A 331 -20.01 -4.65 -13.14
CA PRO A 331 -20.30 -5.80 -13.99
C PRO A 331 -21.24 -6.80 -13.30
N ILE A 332 -22.36 -6.30 -12.76
CA ILE A 332 -23.40 -7.06 -12.05
C ILE A 332 -24.76 -6.56 -12.59
N PRO A 333 -25.70 -7.45 -12.97
CA PRO A 333 -27.01 -7.04 -13.46
C PRO A 333 -27.78 -6.17 -12.47
N THR A 334 -28.50 -5.18 -12.98
CA THR A 334 -29.44 -4.41 -12.17
C THR A 334 -30.64 -5.27 -11.81
N VAL A 335 -30.95 -5.35 -10.52
CA VAL A 335 -32.03 -6.21 -10.00
C VAL A 335 -33.13 -5.42 -9.33
N THR A 336 -34.36 -5.91 -9.49
CA THR A 336 -35.53 -5.45 -8.72
C THR A 336 -35.86 -6.50 -7.66
N TRP A 337 -35.79 -6.11 -6.39
CA TRP A 337 -36.04 -6.98 -5.25
C TRP A 337 -37.51 -6.94 -4.81
N ARG A 338 -38.09 -8.11 -4.52
CA ARG A 338 -39.47 -8.27 -4.01
C ARG A 338 -39.52 -9.35 -2.94
N LYS A 339 -40.40 -9.20 -1.95
CA LYS A 339 -40.71 -10.25 -0.98
C LYS A 339 -42.05 -10.90 -1.35
N CYS A 340 -42.06 -12.20 -1.58
CA CYS A 340 -43.22 -13.01 -1.99
C CYS A 340 -43.38 -14.15 -0.99
N ASP A 341 -44.55 -14.25 -0.34
CA ASP A 341 -44.84 -15.28 0.68
C ASP A 341 -43.76 -15.42 1.77
N GLY A 342 -43.17 -14.28 2.17
CA GLY A 342 -42.10 -14.21 3.15
C GLY A 342 -40.70 -14.49 2.61
N LEU A 343 -40.54 -14.94 1.37
CA LEU A 343 -39.27 -15.22 0.71
C LEU A 343 -38.81 -14.05 -0.15
N TRP A 344 -37.49 -13.85 -0.23
CA TRP A 344 -36.93 -12.86 -1.13
C TRP A 344 -36.82 -13.40 -2.56
N GLN A 345 -37.15 -12.54 -3.51
CA GLN A 345 -36.96 -12.75 -4.93
C GLN A 345 -36.27 -11.52 -5.53
N TYR A 346 -35.50 -11.74 -6.60
CA TYR A 346 -35.14 -10.67 -7.50
C TYR A 346 -35.52 -10.97 -8.94
N TYR A 347 -35.68 -9.89 -9.72
CA TYR A 347 -35.94 -9.91 -11.15
C TYR A 347 -34.86 -9.10 -11.87
N THR A 348 -34.33 -9.65 -12.96
CA THR A 348 -33.46 -8.94 -13.90
C THR A 348 -33.88 -9.27 -15.34
N PRO A 349 -33.75 -8.35 -16.31
CA PRO A 349 -33.95 -8.68 -17.71
C PRO A 349 -33.10 -9.89 -18.13
N PHE A 350 -33.67 -10.78 -18.93
CA PHE A 350 -32.87 -11.82 -19.59
C PHE A 350 -32.12 -11.22 -20.77
N GLU A 351 -30.81 -11.41 -20.80
CA GLU A 351 -29.96 -11.05 -21.92
C GLU A 351 -29.34 -12.32 -22.51
N SER A 352 -29.28 -12.39 -23.84
CA SER A 352 -28.54 -13.45 -24.52
C SER A 352 -27.08 -13.38 -24.07
N CYS A 353 -26.50 -14.50 -23.67
CA CYS A 353 -25.14 -14.56 -23.15
C CYS A 353 -24.48 -15.90 -23.45
N GLU A 354 -23.17 -15.92 -23.35
CA GLU A 354 -22.37 -17.13 -23.47
C GLU A 354 -21.80 -17.51 -22.08
N LEU A 355 -21.71 -18.81 -21.82
CA LEU A 355 -21.02 -19.31 -20.64
C LEU A 355 -19.51 -19.26 -20.88
N PRO A 356 -18.70 -18.94 -19.86
CA PRO A 356 -17.24 -18.99 -19.95
C PRO A 356 -16.73 -20.35 -20.47
N GLU A 357 -15.79 -20.32 -21.42
CA GLU A 357 -15.01 -21.49 -21.82
C GLU A 357 -14.03 -21.93 -20.72
N GLU A 358 -13.21 -22.95 -21.00
CA GLU A 358 -12.15 -23.41 -20.08
C GLU A 358 -11.15 -22.29 -19.77
N LYS A 359 -10.87 -21.38 -20.71
CA LYS A 359 -10.02 -20.20 -20.48
C LYS A 359 -10.73 -18.90 -20.88
N LEU A 360 -10.47 -17.86 -20.11
CA LEU A 360 -10.97 -16.51 -20.27
C LEU A 360 -9.88 -15.58 -20.78
N ASN A 361 -10.27 -14.55 -21.53
CA ASN A 361 -9.35 -13.53 -22.01
C ASN A 361 -8.82 -12.66 -20.83
N GLU A 362 -7.49 -12.54 -20.70
CA GLU A 362 -6.84 -11.74 -19.64
C GLU A 362 -7.34 -10.28 -19.63
N ARG A 363 -7.57 -9.67 -20.80
CA ARG A 363 -8.04 -8.28 -20.90
C ARG A 363 -9.44 -8.12 -20.31
N SER A 364 -10.35 -9.06 -20.58
CA SER A 364 -11.70 -9.06 -20.02
C SER A 364 -11.68 -9.23 -18.50
N ILE A 365 -10.81 -10.11 -17.98
CA ILE A 365 -10.59 -10.29 -16.54
C ILE A 365 -10.09 -9.00 -15.89
N VAL A 366 -9.06 -8.35 -16.47
CA VAL A 366 -8.50 -7.10 -15.93
C VAL A 366 -9.55 -5.99 -15.93
N GLN A 367 -10.34 -5.85 -16.99
CA GLN A 367 -11.42 -4.85 -17.05
C GLN A 367 -12.50 -5.11 -15.99
N TYR A 368 -12.93 -6.36 -15.82
CA TYR A 368 -13.88 -6.78 -14.80
C TYR A 368 -13.38 -6.45 -13.39
N LEU A 369 -12.16 -6.85 -13.05
CA LEU A 369 -11.56 -6.60 -11.74
C LEU A 369 -11.38 -5.10 -11.47
N LYS A 370 -11.05 -4.29 -12.49
CA LYS A 370 -10.94 -2.84 -12.36
C LYS A 370 -12.28 -2.18 -12.06
N LYS A 371 -13.35 -2.54 -12.77
CA LYS A 371 -14.71 -2.01 -12.52
C LYS A 371 -15.14 -2.31 -11.07
N LEU A 372 -14.95 -3.54 -10.60
CA LEU A 372 -15.29 -3.92 -9.23
C LEU A 372 -14.47 -3.16 -8.18
N TYR A 373 -13.15 -3.03 -8.37
CA TYR A 373 -12.29 -2.29 -7.43
C TYR A 373 -12.70 -0.82 -7.34
N GLN A 374 -12.94 -0.17 -8.48
CA GLN A 374 -13.34 1.24 -8.55
C GLN A 374 -14.73 1.48 -7.93
N ALA A 375 -15.63 0.50 -8.04
CA ALA A 375 -16.94 0.53 -7.40
C ALA A 375 -16.92 0.17 -5.90
N GLY A 376 -15.76 -0.22 -5.36
CA GLY A 376 -15.61 -0.63 -3.96
C GLY A 376 -16.32 -1.94 -3.62
N ILE A 377 -16.31 -2.91 -4.55
CA ILE A 377 -17.02 -4.20 -4.43
C ILE A 377 -16.07 -5.38 -4.69
N CYS A 378 -16.35 -6.52 -4.04
CA CYS A 378 -15.77 -7.82 -4.33
C CYS A 378 -16.87 -8.88 -4.47
N THR A 379 -16.66 -9.86 -5.35
CA THR A 379 -17.52 -11.04 -5.49
C THR A 379 -16.76 -12.26 -4.97
N LEU A 380 -17.19 -12.82 -3.84
CA LEU A 380 -16.43 -13.87 -3.15
C LEU A 380 -16.65 -15.26 -3.73
N ASN A 381 -17.81 -15.55 -4.33
CA ASN A 381 -18.10 -16.85 -4.94
C ASN A 381 -17.73 -16.87 -6.44
N VAL A 382 -16.42 -16.90 -6.70
CA VAL A 382 -15.85 -16.94 -8.06
C VAL A 382 -15.80 -18.38 -8.57
N LYS A 383 -16.64 -18.68 -9.57
CA LYS A 383 -16.70 -19.93 -10.34
C LYS A 383 -17.27 -19.65 -11.73
N ARG A 384 -17.03 -20.51 -12.72
CA ARG A 384 -17.47 -20.25 -14.11
C ARG A 384 -18.98 -20.14 -14.23
N ASP A 385 -19.73 -20.96 -13.50
CA ASP A 385 -21.20 -20.94 -13.44
C ASP A 385 -21.80 -19.61 -12.94
N ASN A 386 -21.01 -18.80 -12.22
CA ASN A 386 -21.45 -17.52 -11.68
C ASN A 386 -21.09 -16.34 -12.58
N LEU A 387 -20.49 -16.61 -13.73
CA LEU A 387 -20.01 -15.62 -14.68
C LEU A 387 -20.65 -15.88 -16.05
N ILE A 388 -20.91 -14.81 -16.79
CA ILE A 388 -21.33 -14.88 -18.18
C ILE A 388 -20.50 -13.92 -19.03
N ILE A 389 -20.48 -14.17 -20.34
CA ILE A 389 -19.97 -13.24 -21.34
C ILE A 389 -21.18 -12.58 -22.01
N THR A 390 -21.28 -11.26 -21.85
CA THR A 390 -22.33 -10.45 -22.48
C THR A 390 -22.15 -10.41 -24.00
N PRO A 391 -23.17 -10.00 -24.78
CA PRO A 391 -23.03 -9.84 -26.25
C PRO A 391 -21.91 -8.88 -26.68
N LYS A 392 -21.42 -8.03 -25.76
CA LYS A 392 -20.32 -7.10 -25.98
C LYS A 392 -18.94 -7.72 -25.72
N GLY A 393 -18.88 -8.99 -25.29
CA GLY A 393 -17.64 -9.67 -24.89
C GLY A 393 -17.15 -9.30 -23.48
N GLU A 394 -17.99 -8.63 -22.67
CA GLU A 394 -17.65 -8.27 -21.29
C GLU A 394 -18.05 -9.37 -20.31
N LEU A 395 -17.21 -9.61 -19.30
CA LEU A 395 -17.49 -10.54 -18.20
C LEU A 395 -18.48 -9.89 -17.21
N GLN A 396 -19.51 -10.63 -16.81
CA GLN A 396 -20.53 -10.18 -15.86
C GLN A 396 -20.80 -11.25 -14.80
N TYR A 397 -21.01 -10.83 -13.55
CA TYR A 397 -21.31 -11.72 -12.42
C TYR A 397 -22.80 -11.81 -12.16
N ILE A 398 -23.34 -13.03 -12.11
CA ILE A 398 -24.79 -13.28 -12.08
C ILE A 398 -25.29 -13.92 -10.78
N ASP A 399 -24.39 -14.38 -9.90
CA ASP A 399 -24.76 -14.96 -8.61
C ASP A 399 -25.00 -13.89 -7.55
N ILE A 400 -26.08 -13.13 -7.73
CA ILE A 400 -26.44 -12.03 -6.85
C ILE A 400 -26.93 -12.61 -5.53
N GLY A 401 -26.27 -12.22 -4.44
CA GLY A 401 -26.49 -12.76 -3.10
C GLY A 401 -25.48 -12.21 -2.11
N LYS A 402 -25.37 -12.84 -0.93
CA LYS A 402 -24.50 -12.41 0.16
C LYS A 402 -23.00 -12.41 -0.17
N ASP A 403 -22.57 -13.11 -1.22
CA ASP A 403 -21.16 -13.17 -1.62
C ASP A 403 -20.67 -11.89 -2.33
N ILE A 404 -21.58 -10.97 -2.65
CA ILE A 404 -21.24 -9.60 -3.04
C ILE A 404 -20.97 -8.81 -1.75
N GLN A 405 -19.72 -8.41 -1.57
CA GLN A 405 -19.24 -7.78 -0.34
C GLN A 405 -18.53 -6.46 -0.64
N PRO A 406 -18.42 -5.54 0.34
CA PRO A 406 -17.56 -4.36 0.21
C PRO A 406 -16.10 -4.75 -0.09
N LEU A 407 -15.43 -3.88 -0.83
CA LEU A 407 -14.00 -4.02 -1.14
C LEU A 407 -13.17 -4.09 0.14
N SER A 408 -12.35 -5.12 0.24
CA SER A 408 -11.22 -5.18 1.16
C SER A 408 -9.98 -5.67 0.42
N SER A 409 -8.79 -5.33 0.92
CA SER A 409 -7.52 -5.78 0.36
C SER A 409 -7.42 -7.31 0.29
N SER A 410 -7.91 -8.01 1.32
CA SER A 410 -7.96 -9.48 1.36
C SER A 410 -8.97 -10.05 0.37
N HIS A 411 -10.22 -9.55 0.37
CA HIS A 411 -11.24 -10.05 -0.55
C HIS A 411 -10.84 -9.82 -2.01
N PHE A 412 -10.24 -8.67 -2.32
CA PHE A 412 -9.80 -8.36 -3.67
C PHE A 412 -8.67 -9.27 -4.13
N ARG A 413 -7.65 -9.49 -3.29
CA ARG A 413 -6.55 -10.43 -3.59
C ARG A 413 -7.06 -11.85 -3.82
N ASP A 414 -7.98 -12.30 -2.96
CA ASP A 414 -8.56 -13.64 -3.08
C ASP A 414 -9.41 -13.79 -4.35
N MET A 415 -10.27 -12.82 -4.64
CA MET A 415 -11.06 -12.76 -5.87
C MET A 415 -10.17 -12.76 -7.12
N CYS A 416 -9.12 -11.95 -7.14
CA CYS A 416 -8.14 -11.93 -8.23
C CYS A 416 -7.45 -13.29 -8.40
N ALA A 417 -7.01 -13.93 -7.31
CA ALA A 417 -6.31 -15.21 -7.36
C ALA A 417 -7.23 -16.31 -7.89
N ARG A 418 -8.47 -16.38 -7.41
CA ARG A 418 -9.47 -17.35 -7.87
C ARG A 418 -9.80 -17.15 -9.35
N LEU A 419 -10.09 -15.92 -9.76
CA LEU A 419 -10.39 -15.62 -11.16
C LEU A 419 -9.18 -15.85 -12.08
N TYR A 420 -7.97 -15.59 -11.61
CA TYR A 420 -6.74 -15.91 -12.32
C TYR A 420 -6.56 -17.42 -12.49
N SER A 421 -6.80 -18.20 -11.43
CA SER A 421 -6.71 -19.66 -11.44
C SER A 421 -7.67 -20.28 -12.46
N ILE A 422 -8.96 -19.91 -12.41
CA ILE A 422 -9.95 -20.50 -13.32
C ILE A 422 -9.85 -19.88 -14.73
N GLY A 423 -9.66 -18.56 -14.83
CA GLY A 423 -9.74 -17.87 -16.10
C GLY A 423 -8.46 -17.94 -16.94
N ILE A 424 -7.29 -17.80 -16.33
CA ILE A 424 -6.02 -17.72 -17.07
C ILE A 424 -5.30 -19.06 -17.10
N LEU A 425 -5.21 -19.75 -15.95
CA LEU A 425 -4.55 -21.06 -15.90
C LEU A 425 -5.43 -22.18 -16.45
N GLY A 426 -6.76 -22.01 -16.39
CA GLY A 426 -7.71 -23.03 -16.81
C GLY A 426 -7.98 -24.08 -15.73
N ASN A 427 -7.59 -23.83 -14.48
CA ASN A 427 -7.82 -24.79 -13.39
C ASN A 427 -9.32 -24.97 -13.12
N SER A 428 -9.67 -26.09 -12.48
CA SER A 428 -11.03 -26.37 -12.00
C SER A 428 -11.50 -25.31 -10.99
N ASP A 429 -12.81 -25.09 -10.91
CA ASP A 429 -13.40 -24.00 -10.11
C ASP A 429 -13.05 -24.06 -8.61
N GLU A 430 -12.92 -25.27 -8.06
CA GLU A 430 -12.54 -25.50 -6.66
C GLU A 430 -11.01 -25.70 -6.50
N GLU A 431 -10.18 -25.47 -7.51
CA GLU A 431 -8.72 -25.64 -7.35
C GLU A 431 -8.19 -24.74 -6.24
N LEU A 432 -8.47 -23.44 -6.35
CA LEU A 432 -7.99 -22.44 -5.41
C LEU A 432 -9.14 -21.92 -4.55
N VAL A 433 -9.29 -22.42 -3.32
CA VAL A 433 -10.30 -21.96 -2.35
C VAL A 433 -9.72 -21.91 -0.94
N ARG A 434 -10.48 -21.37 0.02
CA ARG A 434 -10.07 -21.34 1.43
C ARG A 434 -10.14 -22.74 2.04
N ARG A 435 -9.01 -23.19 2.61
CA ARG A 435 -8.79 -24.49 3.25
C ARG A 435 -7.79 -24.37 4.40
N LEU A 436 -7.86 -25.27 5.37
CA LEU A 436 -6.87 -25.37 6.43
C LEU A 436 -5.54 -25.88 5.86
N SER A 437 -4.45 -25.13 6.06
CA SER A 437 -3.14 -25.51 5.56
C SER A 437 -2.02 -25.06 6.51
N TRP A 438 -0.89 -25.77 6.44
CA TRP A 438 0.40 -25.38 7.03
C TRP A 438 1.26 -24.61 6.02
N ARG A 439 0.66 -23.88 5.08
CA ARG A 439 1.37 -22.91 4.23
C ARG A 439 1.02 -21.50 4.66
N ARG A 440 1.93 -20.55 4.47
CA ARG A 440 1.57 -19.14 4.67
C ARG A 440 0.74 -18.71 3.48
N GLN A 441 -0.21 -17.80 3.70
CA GLN A 441 -1.06 -17.29 2.64
C GLN A 441 -0.25 -16.73 1.45
N ASP A 442 0.82 -15.99 1.73
CA ASP A 442 1.67 -15.43 0.68
C ASP A 442 2.42 -16.54 -0.08
N ASP A 443 2.90 -17.59 0.61
CA ASP A 443 3.61 -18.72 -0.01
C ASP A 443 2.67 -19.50 -0.95
N ALA A 444 1.42 -19.72 -0.54
CA ALA A 444 0.41 -20.37 -1.37
C ALA A 444 0.09 -19.56 -2.64
N LEU A 445 0.01 -18.24 -2.54
CA LEU A 445 -0.24 -17.38 -3.69
C LEU A 445 0.98 -17.23 -4.60
N MET A 446 2.20 -17.22 -4.04
CA MET A 446 3.45 -17.23 -4.81
C MET A 446 3.65 -18.54 -5.58
N ALA A 447 3.10 -19.66 -5.07
CA ALA A 447 3.11 -20.93 -5.77
C ALA A 447 2.22 -20.95 -7.03
N LEU A 448 1.24 -20.03 -7.13
CA LEU A 448 0.38 -19.90 -8.30
C LEU A 448 1.17 -19.26 -9.48
N PRO A 449 1.42 -19.99 -10.59
CA PRO A 449 2.33 -19.52 -11.64
C PRO A 449 1.91 -18.18 -12.26
N GLY A 450 2.80 -17.18 -12.19
CA GLY A 450 2.59 -15.85 -12.79
C GLY A 450 1.66 -14.91 -12.03
N PHE A 451 1.04 -15.36 -10.93
CA PHE A 451 0.02 -14.55 -10.22
C PHE A 451 0.61 -13.30 -9.56
N GLU A 452 1.81 -13.37 -9.00
CA GLU A 452 2.48 -12.22 -8.38
C GLU A 452 2.66 -11.07 -9.39
N GLN A 453 3.13 -11.39 -10.61
CA GLN A 453 3.34 -10.41 -11.67
C GLN A 453 1.99 -9.85 -12.17
N PHE A 454 1.00 -10.71 -12.35
CA PHE A 454 -0.36 -10.32 -12.73
C PHE A 454 -0.97 -9.34 -11.71
N TYR A 455 -0.94 -9.70 -10.43
CA TYR A 455 -1.53 -8.89 -9.36
C TYR A 455 -0.79 -7.55 -9.20
N SER A 456 0.54 -7.56 -9.24
CA SER A 456 1.35 -6.33 -9.22
C SER A 456 1.01 -5.38 -10.37
N LYS A 457 0.90 -5.92 -11.61
CA LYS A 457 0.51 -5.15 -12.79
C LYS A 457 -0.91 -4.59 -12.66
N LEU A 458 -1.86 -5.37 -12.14
CA LEU A 458 -3.24 -4.93 -11.91
C LEU A 458 -3.31 -3.76 -10.92
N ILE A 459 -2.65 -3.87 -9.76
CA ILE A 459 -2.64 -2.79 -8.75
C ILE A 459 -1.96 -1.53 -9.29
N THR A 460 -0.86 -1.69 -10.03
CA THR A 460 -0.15 -0.59 -10.71
C THR A 460 -1.06 0.12 -11.73
N GLN A 461 -1.87 -0.62 -12.49
CA GLN A 461 -2.84 -0.05 -13.45
C GLN A 461 -4.06 0.60 -12.78
N LEU A 462 -4.41 0.18 -11.57
CA LEU A 462 -5.46 0.80 -10.76
C LEU A 462 -5.00 2.14 -10.15
N HIS A 463 -3.68 2.29 -9.94
CA HIS A 463 -3.09 3.44 -9.24
C HIS A 463 -1.90 4.04 -10.02
N PRO A 464 -2.08 4.45 -11.29
CA PRO A 464 -0.99 4.96 -12.12
C PRO A 464 -0.26 6.17 -11.52
N GLN A 465 -0.98 7.01 -10.77
CA GLN A 465 -0.44 8.17 -10.04
C GLN A 465 0.60 7.80 -8.98
N CYS A 466 0.59 6.56 -8.50
CA CYS A 466 1.55 6.08 -7.49
C CYS A 466 2.88 5.62 -8.12
N VAL A 467 2.90 5.33 -9.43
CA VAL A 467 3.97 4.57 -10.08
C VAL A 467 5.01 5.49 -10.73
N GLU A 468 4.55 6.40 -11.61
CA GLU A 468 5.42 7.30 -12.36
C GLU A 468 5.31 8.74 -11.82
N PRO A 469 6.24 9.17 -10.98
CA PRO A 469 6.25 10.55 -10.51
C PRO A 469 6.68 11.51 -11.65
N SER A 470 6.07 12.70 -11.71
CA SER A 470 6.28 13.70 -12.78
C SER A 470 7.76 14.09 -12.95
N ARG A 471 8.31 13.95 -14.17
CA ARG A 471 9.76 13.97 -14.43
C ARG A 471 10.51 15.28 -14.13
N ASN A 472 9.83 16.43 -14.00
CA ASN A 472 10.49 17.73 -13.78
C ASN A 472 9.96 18.45 -12.53
N PRO A 473 10.37 18.04 -11.31
CA PRO A 473 9.89 18.67 -10.09
C PRO A 473 10.71 19.91 -9.67
N ILE A 474 11.95 20.08 -10.15
CA ILE A 474 12.82 21.19 -9.72
C ILE A 474 12.63 22.36 -10.70
N PRO A 475 12.18 23.53 -10.22
CA PRO A 475 12.15 24.74 -11.04
C PRO A 475 13.57 25.13 -11.47
N ILE A 476 13.73 25.49 -12.74
CA ILE A 476 15.00 25.96 -13.30
C ILE A 476 14.86 27.44 -13.60
N ALA A 477 15.90 28.23 -13.33
CA ALA A 477 15.94 29.63 -13.72
C ALA A 477 15.65 29.74 -15.23
N SER A 478 14.71 30.62 -15.58
CA SER A 478 14.25 30.76 -16.97
C SER A 478 15.21 31.58 -17.81
N PHE A 479 16.06 32.38 -17.17
CA PHE A 479 16.99 33.30 -17.81
C PHE A 479 18.31 33.41 -17.05
N LYS A 480 19.41 33.59 -17.78
CA LYS A 480 20.73 33.94 -17.25
C LYS A 480 21.05 35.37 -17.65
N SER A 481 21.17 36.26 -16.67
CA SER A 481 21.62 37.62 -16.90
C SER A 481 23.06 37.62 -17.38
N ASN A 482 23.34 38.35 -18.46
CA ASN A 482 24.71 38.54 -18.96
C ASN A 482 25.36 39.83 -18.42
N SER A 483 24.58 40.67 -17.72
CA SER A 483 25.01 42.01 -17.29
C SER A 483 25.28 42.12 -15.79
N VAL A 484 24.96 41.10 -14.99
CA VAL A 484 25.11 41.13 -13.53
C VAL A 484 26.00 40.00 -13.04
N THR A 485 27.04 40.35 -12.26
CA THR A 485 27.82 39.41 -11.45
C THR A 485 27.33 39.43 -10.01
N LEU A 486 27.12 38.26 -9.39
CA LEU A 486 26.95 38.17 -7.93
C LEU A 486 28.34 38.09 -7.28
N MET A 487 28.63 38.99 -6.34
CA MET A 487 29.85 38.99 -5.55
C MET A 487 29.51 38.82 -4.07
N ILE A 488 29.94 37.69 -3.49
CA ILE A 488 29.82 37.39 -2.07
C ILE A 488 31.15 37.69 -1.40
N LYS A 489 31.15 38.47 -0.33
CA LYS A 489 32.37 38.87 0.38
C LYS A 489 32.56 38.03 1.64
N ALA A 490 33.74 37.46 1.79
CA ALA A 490 34.11 36.66 2.95
C ALA A 490 35.51 37.05 3.47
N CYS A 491 35.77 36.73 4.72
CA CYS A 491 37.06 36.92 5.37
C CYS A 491 37.41 35.71 6.25
N GLY A 492 38.58 35.73 6.89
CA GLY A 492 39.02 34.64 7.74
C GLY A 492 38.04 34.27 8.87
N GLN A 493 37.23 35.20 9.35
CA GLN A 493 36.29 34.96 10.46
C GLN A 493 35.09 34.08 10.07
N ASP A 494 34.83 33.92 8.77
CA ASP A 494 33.63 33.28 8.27
C ASP A 494 33.75 31.76 8.13
N ALA A 495 34.88 31.19 8.55
CA ALA A 495 35.23 29.80 8.32
C ALA A 495 34.13 28.81 8.73
N ASP A 496 33.48 29.01 9.87
CA ASP A 496 32.49 28.05 10.40
C ASP A 496 31.15 28.07 9.65
N VAL A 497 30.84 29.16 8.93
CA VAL A 497 29.53 29.36 8.27
C VAL A 497 29.62 29.45 6.74
N LEU A 498 30.84 29.54 6.17
CA LEU A 498 31.07 29.84 4.75
C LEU A 498 30.24 28.96 3.81
N THR A 499 30.37 27.63 3.92
CA THR A 499 29.69 26.71 3.01
C THR A 499 28.17 26.87 3.06
N ALA A 500 27.59 26.91 4.27
CA ALA A 500 26.15 27.02 4.46
C ALA A 500 25.61 28.37 3.96
N GLN A 501 26.33 29.46 4.21
CA GLN A 501 25.91 30.80 3.82
C GLN A 501 26.04 31.06 2.32
N VAL A 502 27.12 30.60 1.67
CA VAL A 502 27.22 30.68 0.21
C VAL A 502 26.09 29.89 -0.44
N MET A 503 25.81 28.67 0.04
CA MET A 503 24.67 27.87 -0.46
C MET A 503 23.33 28.59 -0.30
N HIS A 504 23.10 29.21 0.87
CA HIS A 504 21.90 30.00 1.13
C HIS A 504 21.77 31.18 0.14
N ILE A 505 22.80 32.02 0.04
CA ILE A 505 22.80 33.22 -0.81
C ILE A 505 22.59 32.84 -2.28
N VAL A 506 23.41 31.93 -2.80
CA VAL A 506 23.36 31.52 -4.20
C VAL A 506 21.99 30.94 -4.54
N THR A 507 21.44 30.09 -3.67
CA THR A 507 20.16 29.44 -3.95
C THR A 507 18.98 30.43 -3.90
N GLN A 508 18.96 31.34 -2.92
CA GLN A 508 17.87 32.32 -2.76
C GLN A 508 17.84 33.38 -3.87
N LEU A 509 18.98 33.62 -4.52
CA LEU A 509 19.13 34.65 -5.54
C LEU A 509 19.18 34.13 -6.98
N SER A 510 19.36 32.83 -7.20
CA SER A 510 19.51 32.25 -8.56
C SER A 510 18.19 31.85 -9.22
N PHE A 511 17.04 32.30 -8.69
CA PHE A 511 15.71 32.08 -9.27
C PHE A 511 14.83 33.34 -9.11
N PRO A 512 14.05 33.74 -10.14
CA PRO A 512 13.84 33.07 -11.44
C PRO A 512 14.96 33.34 -12.47
N VAL A 513 15.87 34.28 -12.16
CA VAL A 513 17.02 34.67 -12.98
C VAL A 513 18.32 34.26 -12.29
N THR A 514 19.31 33.82 -13.06
CA THR A 514 20.67 33.56 -12.57
C THR A 514 21.69 34.59 -13.11
N PHE A 515 22.90 34.58 -12.55
CA PHE A 515 23.93 35.59 -12.78
C PHE A 515 24.87 35.22 -13.93
N ALA A 516 25.53 36.22 -14.53
CA ALA A 516 26.55 36.00 -15.54
C ALA A 516 27.70 35.18 -14.95
N LYS A 517 28.08 35.56 -13.73
CA LYS A 517 29.12 34.94 -12.91
C LYS A 517 28.78 35.09 -11.42
N ILE A 518 29.13 34.08 -10.63
CA ILE A 518 29.06 34.08 -9.17
C ILE A 518 30.50 34.02 -8.64
N ILE A 519 30.88 35.04 -7.87
CA ILE A 519 32.24 35.23 -7.38
C ILE A 519 32.24 35.26 -5.85
N LEU A 520 33.17 34.54 -5.24
CA LEU A 520 33.50 34.68 -3.83
C LEU A 520 34.79 35.52 -3.69
N LEU A 521 34.66 36.73 -3.15
CA LEU A 521 35.78 37.62 -2.84
C LEU A 521 36.24 37.37 -1.40
N ILE A 522 37.52 37.04 -1.23
CA ILE A 522 38.15 36.73 0.05
C ILE A 522 39.13 37.83 0.41
N ASP A 523 38.89 38.45 1.56
CA ASP A 523 39.86 39.31 2.24
C ASP A 523 40.89 38.43 2.99
N PRO A 524 42.19 38.47 2.61
CA PRO A 524 43.23 37.66 3.25
C PRO A 524 43.71 38.23 4.58
N HIS A 525 43.14 39.32 5.10
CA HIS A 525 43.56 39.94 6.36
C HIS A 525 43.66 38.92 7.50
N GLN A 526 44.79 38.97 8.22
CA GLN A 526 45.10 38.06 9.33
C GLN A 526 45.10 38.76 10.70
N GLY A 527 44.93 40.09 10.73
CA GLY A 527 44.89 40.88 11.96
C GLY A 527 43.50 40.93 12.59
N GLU A 528 43.33 41.83 13.57
CA GLU A 528 42.02 42.12 14.15
C GLU A 528 41.10 42.80 13.15
N PHE A 529 39.83 42.40 13.16
CA PHE A 529 38.78 42.96 12.31
C PHE A 529 38.00 44.04 13.08
N LEU A 530 37.47 45.05 12.38
CA LEU A 530 36.66 46.15 12.97
C LEU A 530 35.56 45.65 13.94
N ARG A 531 34.98 44.48 13.68
CA ARG A 531 33.96 43.84 14.54
C ARG A 531 34.24 42.34 14.64
N GLN A 532 35.23 41.97 15.44
CA GLN A 532 35.59 40.56 15.64
C GLN A 532 34.42 39.75 16.23
N TYR A 533 34.09 38.60 15.65
CA TYR A 533 33.08 37.68 16.22
C TYR A 533 33.52 36.22 16.28
N ALA A 534 34.54 35.85 15.50
CA ALA A 534 35.17 34.53 15.51
C ALA A 534 36.67 34.65 15.23
N ASN A 535 37.43 33.61 15.58
CA ASN A 535 38.86 33.55 15.25
C ASN A 535 39.03 33.38 13.74
N ALA A 536 39.98 34.11 13.16
CA ALA A 536 40.24 34.03 11.72
C ALA A 536 40.89 32.69 11.34
N ASN A 537 40.31 31.99 10.37
CA ASN A 537 40.84 30.76 9.79
C ASN A 537 40.78 30.81 8.26
N LEU A 538 41.70 31.60 7.69
CA LEU A 538 41.78 31.82 6.24
C LEU A 538 42.03 30.53 5.45
N VAL A 539 42.79 29.58 6.02
CA VAL A 539 43.08 28.29 5.38
C VAL A 539 41.80 27.51 5.14
N SER A 540 40.94 27.40 6.17
CA SER A 540 39.63 26.75 6.07
C SER A 540 38.73 27.45 5.06
N VAL A 541 38.69 28.79 5.06
CA VAL A 541 37.90 29.58 4.10
C VAL A 541 38.30 29.28 2.65
N ILE A 542 39.60 29.27 2.35
CA ILE A 542 40.12 28.99 1.01
C ILE A 542 39.81 27.54 0.60
N GLU A 543 39.95 26.57 1.50
CA GLU A 543 39.65 25.17 1.21
C GLU A 543 38.16 24.96 0.91
N GLN A 544 37.28 25.55 1.71
CA GLN A 544 35.83 25.50 1.50
C GLN A 544 35.42 26.23 0.21
N ALA A 545 36.02 27.39 -0.09
CA ALA A 545 35.81 28.11 -1.33
C ALA A 545 36.15 27.24 -2.57
N LYS A 546 37.27 26.52 -2.53
CA LYS A 546 37.63 25.56 -3.60
C LYS A 546 36.58 24.46 -3.74
N LYS A 547 36.13 23.86 -2.64
CA LYS A 547 35.05 22.85 -2.65
C LYS A 547 33.74 23.38 -3.24
N LEU A 548 33.37 24.64 -2.95
CA LEU A 548 32.19 25.29 -3.51
C LEU A 548 32.32 25.50 -5.02
N LYS A 549 33.51 25.91 -5.50
CA LYS A 549 33.82 26.05 -6.92
C LYS A 549 33.80 24.71 -7.65
N ASP A 550 34.40 23.67 -7.08
CA ASP A 550 34.45 22.33 -7.67
C ASP A 550 33.05 21.70 -7.78
N LYS A 551 32.13 22.07 -6.88
CA LYS A 551 30.71 21.69 -6.93
C LYS A 551 29.87 22.55 -7.91
N GLY A 552 30.47 23.56 -8.54
CA GLY A 552 29.77 24.46 -9.47
C GLY A 552 28.79 25.44 -8.81
N LEU A 553 28.88 25.65 -7.49
CA LEU A 553 28.04 26.65 -6.79
C LEU A 553 28.50 28.09 -7.02
N ILE A 554 29.80 28.26 -7.24
CA ILE A 554 30.43 29.53 -7.59
C ILE A 554 31.34 29.33 -8.79
N ASP A 555 31.51 30.35 -9.63
CA ASP A 555 32.33 30.26 -10.84
C ASP A 555 33.80 30.60 -10.57
N SER A 556 34.05 31.48 -9.59
CA SER A 556 35.39 32.02 -9.35
C SER A 556 35.62 32.43 -7.89
N ILE A 557 36.88 32.36 -7.50
CA ILE A 557 37.37 32.76 -6.18
C ILE A 557 38.38 33.87 -6.44
N LEU A 558 38.17 35.02 -5.82
CA LEU A 558 39.10 36.14 -5.87
C LEU A 558 39.70 36.32 -4.48
N ILE A 559 41.00 36.16 -4.34
CA ILE A 559 41.71 36.45 -3.09
C ILE A 559 42.44 37.77 -3.33
N ALA A 560 42.11 38.79 -2.54
CA ALA A 560 42.74 40.10 -2.71
C ALA A 560 44.27 39.98 -2.51
N PRO A 561 45.09 40.59 -3.38
CA PRO A 561 46.53 40.48 -3.27
C PRO A 561 47.06 41.30 -2.10
N SER A 562 48.20 40.90 -1.56
CA SER A 562 48.89 41.62 -0.48
C SER A 562 50.14 42.37 -0.97
N ASP A 563 50.42 42.36 -2.28
CA ASP A 563 51.61 43.01 -2.83
C ASP A 563 51.40 44.52 -2.99
N SER A 564 52.39 45.30 -2.55
CA SER A 564 52.31 46.77 -2.53
C SER A 564 52.12 47.37 -3.92
N LYS A 565 52.64 46.74 -4.98
CA LYS A 565 52.54 47.24 -6.36
C LYS A 565 51.09 47.26 -6.83
N THR A 566 50.36 46.17 -6.61
CA THR A 566 48.93 46.11 -6.97
C THR A 566 48.10 47.05 -6.11
N ILE A 567 48.40 47.14 -4.80
CA ILE A 567 47.68 48.03 -3.88
C ILE A 567 47.82 49.50 -4.31
N THR A 568 49.04 49.96 -4.50
CA THR A 568 49.34 51.32 -4.97
C THR A 568 48.68 51.61 -6.32
N ALA A 569 48.74 50.68 -7.28
CA ALA A 569 48.11 50.88 -8.59
C ALA A 569 46.57 51.02 -8.50
N THR A 570 45.91 50.23 -7.64
CA THR A 570 44.48 50.34 -7.40
C THR A 570 44.12 51.66 -6.70
N TYR A 571 44.90 52.08 -5.70
CA TYR A 571 44.66 53.36 -5.02
C TYR A 571 44.97 54.58 -5.88
N GLU A 572 45.95 54.51 -6.78
CA GLU A 572 46.20 55.56 -7.76
C GLU A 572 44.99 55.70 -8.70
N LYS A 573 44.46 54.58 -9.19
CA LYS A 573 43.26 54.57 -10.04
C LYS A 573 42.03 55.11 -9.31
N TRP A 574 41.76 54.65 -8.09
CA TRP A 574 40.52 54.96 -7.37
C TRP A 574 40.56 56.31 -6.66
N PHE A 575 41.71 56.71 -6.12
CA PHE A 575 41.83 57.84 -5.20
C PHE A 575 42.94 58.84 -5.56
N ALA A 576 43.69 58.64 -6.66
CA ALA A 576 44.87 59.42 -7.01
C ALA A 576 45.89 59.47 -5.84
N GLN A 577 46.15 58.32 -5.23
CA GLN A 577 47.09 58.15 -4.11
C GLN A 577 48.08 57.02 -4.41
N SER A 578 49.36 57.36 -4.54
CA SER A 578 50.43 56.41 -4.81
C SER A 578 51.15 55.90 -3.57
N ASP A 579 51.03 56.60 -2.45
CA ASP A 579 51.95 56.43 -1.31
C ASP A 579 51.41 55.47 -0.24
N CYS A 580 50.15 55.03 -0.35
CA CYS A 580 49.47 54.17 0.61
C CYS A 580 49.54 52.69 0.22
N THR A 581 49.95 51.82 1.14
CA THR A 581 50.03 50.36 0.90
C THR A 581 49.18 49.52 1.86
N GLU A 582 48.55 50.15 2.85
CA GLU A 582 47.71 49.47 3.83
C GLU A 582 46.33 49.15 3.23
N THR A 583 45.83 47.93 3.43
CA THR A 583 44.59 47.45 2.80
C THR A 583 43.30 47.86 3.54
N HIS A 584 43.44 48.35 4.77
CA HIS A 584 42.37 48.68 5.71
C HIS A 584 42.50 50.11 6.24
N THR A 585 41.36 50.71 6.62
CA THR A 585 41.34 52.04 7.24
C THR A 585 41.95 52.03 8.65
N PRO A 586 42.22 53.18 9.29
CA PRO A 586 42.70 53.21 10.68
C PRO A 586 41.78 52.51 11.69
N LYS A 587 40.49 52.34 11.37
CA LYS A 587 39.53 51.58 12.18
C LYS A 587 39.45 50.09 11.81
N ASN A 588 40.40 49.57 11.02
CA ASN A 588 40.41 48.20 10.50
C ASN A 588 39.17 47.85 9.66
N ALA A 589 38.58 48.83 8.95
CA ALA A 589 37.54 48.54 7.97
C ALA A 589 38.18 48.16 6.62
N PRO A 590 37.72 47.09 5.94
CA PRO A 590 38.28 46.68 4.65
C PRO A 590 38.03 47.74 3.59
N LEU A 591 39.09 48.13 2.88
CA LEU A 591 39.04 49.10 1.79
C LEU A 591 39.55 48.48 0.49
N PHE A 592 40.82 48.11 0.45
CA PHE A 592 41.48 47.59 -0.75
C PHE A 592 40.81 46.33 -1.33
N PRO A 593 40.48 45.28 -0.53
CA PRO A 593 39.95 44.05 -1.08
C PRO A 593 38.69 44.25 -1.92
N GLN A 594 37.80 45.18 -1.51
CA GLN A 594 36.51 45.41 -2.16
C GLN A 594 36.66 46.15 -3.49
N ILE A 595 37.41 47.26 -3.51
CA ILE A 595 37.63 48.02 -4.76
C ILE A 595 38.48 47.24 -5.76
N TRP A 596 39.45 46.45 -5.28
CA TRP A 596 40.19 45.53 -6.14
C TRP A 596 39.28 44.46 -6.73
N GLY A 597 38.36 43.91 -5.92
CA GLY A 597 37.34 42.98 -6.38
C GLY A 597 36.45 43.57 -7.47
N PHE A 598 35.99 44.81 -7.32
CA PHE A 598 35.20 45.51 -8.34
C PHE A 598 35.97 45.71 -9.66
N ASP A 599 37.29 45.91 -9.60
CA ASP A 599 38.14 45.98 -10.79
C ASP A 599 38.26 44.64 -11.53
N GLN A 600 38.00 43.50 -10.86
CA GLN A 600 38.01 42.18 -11.50
C GLN A 600 36.67 41.81 -12.17
N VAL A 601 35.61 42.58 -11.93
CA VAL A 601 34.28 42.30 -12.50
C VAL A 601 34.19 42.88 -13.90
N THR A 602 33.86 42.05 -14.88
CA THR A 602 33.77 42.47 -16.29
C THR A 602 32.35 42.84 -16.73
N THR A 603 31.34 42.52 -15.92
CA THR A 603 29.95 42.89 -16.21
C THR A 603 29.68 44.33 -15.80
N PRO A 604 28.73 45.03 -16.45
CA PRO A 604 28.36 46.40 -16.10
C PRO A 604 27.90 46.52 -14.64
N TYR A 605 27.10 45.56 -14.18
CA TYR A 605 26.57 45.55 -12.83
C TYR A 605 27.22 44.48 -11.95
N VAL A 606 27.38 44.80 -10.67
CA VAL A 606 27.68 43.83 -9.62
C VAL A 606 26.62 43.91 -8.52
N LEU A 607 25.99 42.77 -8.23
CA LEU A 607 25.20 42.61 -7.01
C LEU A 607 26.16 42.10 -5.93
N GLN A 608 26.50 42.97 -4.99
CA GLN A 608 27.48 42.65 -3.94
C GLN A 608 26.77 42.45 -2.59
N CYS A 609 27.20 41.45 -1.82
CA CYS A 609 26.68 41.19 -0.49
C CYS A 609 27.72 40.69 0.50
N ASP A 610 27.49 40.97 1.78
CA ASP A 610 28.19 40.33 2.90
C ASP A 610 27.72 38.87 3.03
N LEU A 611 28.61 37.96 3.42
CA LEU A 611 28.30 36.54 3.56
C LEU A 611 27.22 36.23 4.63
N ASP A 612 27.08 37.08 5.63
CA ASP A 612 26.18 36.83 6.76
C ASP A 612 24.73 37.28 6.53
N VAL A 613 24.41 37.85 5.36
CA VAL A 613 23.02 38.22 5.05
C VAL A 613 22.12 37.00 4.93
N LEU A 614 20.93 37.12 5.50
CA LEU A 614 19.80 36.21 5.32
C LEU A 614 18.87 36.82 4.28
N ILE A 615 18.29 35.99 3.42
CA ILE A 615 17.56 36.44 2.24
C ILE A 615 16.18 35.80 2.30
N GLY A 616 15.16 36.65 2.21
CA GLY A 616 13.77 36.23 2.20
C GLY A 616 13.11 36.44 0.85
N ARG A 617 12.28 35.47 0.48
CA ARG A 617 11.54 35.42 -0.78
C ARG A 617 10.07 35.16 -0.48
N ARG A 618 9.28 36.23 -0.36
CA ARG A 618 7.81 36.14 -0.27
C ARG A 618 7.22 35.62 -1.58
N ASN A 619 7.88 35.94 -2.69
CA ASN A 619 7.58 35.40 -4.01
C ASN A 619 8.86 34.97 -4.74
N TRP A 620 8.94 33.68 -5.06
CA TRP A 620 10.05 33.10 -5.80
C TRP A 620 10.09 33.54 -7.26
N GLN A 621 8.98 34.00 -7.85
CA GLN A 621 8.93 34.50 -9.22
C GLN A 621 9.30 35.98 -9.38
N HIS A 622 9.57 36.69 -8.27
CA HIS A 622 9.98 38.09 -8.32
C HIS A 622 11.38 38.23 -8.95
N ASP A 623 11.46 38.92 -10.09
CA ASP A 623 12.72 39.28 -10.74
C ASP A 623 13.29 40.58 -10.13
N PHE A 624 13.86 40.45 -8.94
CA PHE A 624 14.45 41.57 -8.22
C PHE A 624 15.63 42.22 -8.98
N LEU A 625 16.28 41.50 -9.92
CA LEU A 625 17.39 42.05 -10.70
C LEU A 625 16.88 43.03 -11.74
N ALA A 626 15.78 42.70 -12.43
CA ALA A 626 15.15 43.60 -13.39
C ALA A 626 14.73 44.92 -12.70
N ASP A 627 14.09 44.83 -11.53
CA ASP A 627 13.68 45.99 -10.74
C ASP A 627 14.86 46.90 -10.37
N MET A 628 15.97 46.30 -9.89
CA MET A 628 17.15 47.06 -9.50
C MET A 628 17.89 47.65 -10.72
N ILE A 629 17.94 46.95 -11.85
CA ILE A 629 18.54 47.49 -13.09
C ILE A 629 17.70 48.65 -13.62
N TYR A 630 16.37 48.53 -13.60
CA TYR A 630 15.45 49.59 -13.98
C TYR A 630 15.67 50.85 -13.12
N ALA A 631 15.84 50.67 -11.81
CA ALA A 631 16.16 51.77 -10.89
C ALA A 631 17.52 52.43 -11.16
N CYS A 632 18.45 51.73 -11.81
CA CYS A 632 19.74 52.28 -12.26
C CYS A 632 19.66 52.99 -13.62
N GLU A 633 18.56 52.94 -14.37
CA GLU A 633 18.49 53.56 -15.71
C GLU A 633 18.84 55.06 -15.72
N PRO A 634 18.32 55.91 -14.81
CA PRO A 634 18.66 57.34 -14.77
C PRO A 634 20.17 57.54 -14.61
N GLU A 635 20.78 58.39 -15.44
CA GLU A 635 22.25 58.58 -15.52
C GLU A 635 22.90 59.01 -14.21
N ASP A 636 22.13 59.64 -13.32
CA ASP A 636 22.59 60.14 -12.02
C ASP A 636 22.60 59.05 -10.92
N VAL A 637 22.08 57.85 -11.18
CA VAL A 637 22.05 56.74 -10.22
C VAL A 637 23.28 55.83 -10.40
N LEU A 638 24.05 55.63 -9.33
CA LEU A 638 25.22 54.74 -9.33
C LEU A 638 24.99 53.39 -8.62
N SER A 639 24.00 53.32 -7.74
CA SER A 639 23.74 52.11 -6.96
C SER A 639 22.32 52.05 -6.42
N VAL A 640 21.84 50.83 -6.20
CA VAL A 640 20.52 50.53 -5.66
C VAL A 640 20.69 49.60 -4.45
N GLY A 641 20.17 50.01 -3.30
CA GLY A 641 20.17 49.17 -2.10
C GLY A 641 19.17 48.02 -2.24
N PHE A 642 19.53 46.81 -1.80
CA PHE A 642 18.58 45.70 -1.76
C PHE A 642 17.49 45.97 -0.72
N ASN A 643 16.29 45.43 -0.97
CA ASN A 643 15.14 45.63 -0.10
C ASN A 643 15.35 45.05 1.31
N ILE A 644 14.73 45.70 2.29
CA ILE A 644 14.65 45.23 3.68
C ILE A 644 13.21 44.78 3.97
N PRO A 645 12.94 44.02 5.05
CA PRO A 645 11.58 43.65 5.41
C PRO A 645 10.68 44.87 5.55
N LYS A 646 9.48 44.82 4.97
CA LYS A 646 8.50 45.90 5.03
C LYS A 646 7.16 45.42 5.53
N SER A 647 6.51 46.22 6.36
CA SER A 647 5.15 45.96 6.84
C SER A 647 4.11 45.97 5.71
N SER A 648 4.36 46.73 4.66
CA SER A 648 3.53 46.77 3.44
C SER A 648 4.07 45.84 2.36
N SER A 649 3.17 45.25 1.58
CA SER A 649 3.49 44.53 0.34
C SER A 649 3.54 45.44 -0.90
N ASN A 650 3.26 46.75 -0.73
CA ASN A 650 3.24 47.69 -1.84
C ASN A 650 4.66 48.00 -2.35
N PHE A 651 4.75 48.27 -3.65
CA PHE A 651 5.96 48.80 -4.26
C PHE A 651 6.33 50.13 -3.61
N ASN A 652 7.58 50.25 -3.15
CA ASN A 652 8.12 51.50 -2.61
C ASN A 652 8.90 52.23 -3.71
N PRO A 653 8.50 53.43 -4.15
CA PRO A 653 9.25 54.16 -5.16
C PRO A 653 10.72 54.32 -4.77
N TYR A 654 11.61 54.04 -5.73
CA TYR A 654 13.04 54.27 -5.55
C TYR A 654 13.30 55.76 -5.31
N SER A 655 13.99 56.07 -4.22
CA SER A 655 14.29 57.45 -3.80
C SER A 655 15.67 57.58 -3.19
N GLY A 656 16.21 58.80 -3.21
CA GLY A 656 17.52 59.17 -2.68
C GLY A 656 18.01 60.46 -3.35
N GLU A 657 18.23 61.52 -2.57
CA GLU A 657 18.83 62.76 -3.05
C GLU A 657 20.35 62.59 -3.28
N PRO A 658 21.01 63.44 -4.09
CA PRO A 658 22.44 63.37 -4.33
C PRO A 658 23.29 63.32 -3.04
N GLY A 659 24.03 62.22 -2.88
CA GLY A 659 24.84 61.94 -1.69
C GLY A 659 24.06 61.66 -0.39
N GLU A 660 22.73 61.55 -0.41
CA GLU A 660 21.90 61.23 0.77
C GLU A 660 22.26 59.87 1.33
N PHE A 661 22.22 58.84 0.47
CA PHE A 661 22.60 57.49 0.82
C PHE A 661 24.01 57.17 0.34
N ALA A 662 24.80 56.53 1.20
CA ALA A 662 25.96 55.79 0.73
C ALA A 662 25.49 54.56 -0.05
N PRO A 663 26.23 54.11 -1.07
CA PRO A 663 26.01 52.81 -1.69
C PRO A 663 25.90 51.72 -0.63
N GLU A 664 24.87 50.87 -0.72
CA GLU A 664 24.60 49.86 0.30
C GLU A 664 25.71 48.81 0.31
N VAL A 665 26.36 48.65 1.45
CA VAL A 665 27.55 47.81 1.58
C VAL A 665 27.22 46.37 1.90
N ARG A 666 26.11 46.12 2.61
CA ARG A 666 25.76 44.76 3.03
C ARG A 666 25.09 43.98 1.92
N PHE A 667 24.29 44.66 1.12
CA PHE A 667 23.59 44.08 -0.01
C PHE A 667 23.08 45.15 -0.98
N GLY A 668 23.72 45.31 -2.14
CA GLY A 668 23.34 46.32 -3.12
C GLY A 668 23.84 46.02 -4.52
N LEU A 669 23.13 46.55 -5.52
CA LEU A 669 23.53 46.54 -6.93
C LEU A 669 24.31 47.82 -7.22
N LEU A 670 25.48 47.68 -7.85
CA LEU A 670 26.33 48.79 -8.27
C LEU A 670 26.48 48.78 -9.80
N ASP A 671 26.40 49.95 -10.43
CA ASP A 671 26.82 50.16 -11.81
C ASP A 671 28.32 50.48 -11.84
N LEU A 672 29.14 49.46 -12.15
CA LEU A 672 30.58 49.59 -12.11
C LEU A 672 31.13 50.44 -13.24
N ASP A 673 30.48 50.47 -14.39
CA ASP A 673 30.94 51.29 -15.52
C ASP A 673 30.76 52.77 -15.21
N ARG A 674 29.61 53.15 -14.64
CA ARG A 674 29.40 54.52 -14.17
C ARG A 674 30.32 54.88 -13.02
N ILE A 675 30.51 54.00 -12.04
CA ILE A 675 31.44 54.26 -10.93
C ILE A 675 32.86 54.48 -11.45
N ARG A 676 33.34 53.65 -12.39
CA ARG A 676 34.67 53.81 -13.01
C ARG A 676 34.83 55.15 -13.72
N ASN A 677 33.77 55.64 -14.38
CA ASN A 677 33.76 56.97 -15.00
C ASN A 677 33.81 58.12 -14.00
N GLN A 678 33.60 57.86 -12.71
CA GLN A 678 33.78 58.85 -11.64
C GLN A 678 35.18 58.83 -11.02
N LEU A 679 36.01 57.83 -11.31
CA LEU A 679 37.33 57.73 -10.69
C LEU A 679 38.35 58.64 -11.40
N PRO A 680 39.34 59.20 -10.67
CA PRO A 680 39.53 59.08 -9.22
C PRO A 680 38.57 59.95 -8.39
N ILE A 681 38.36 59.57 -7.13
CA ILE A 681 37.56 60.29 -6.13
C ILE A 681 38.38 60.58 -4.87
N ASP A 682 38.05 61.63 -4.12
CA ASP A 682 38.83 62.01 -2.95
C ASP A 682 38.70 61.01 -1.78
N ASN A 683 39.84 60.60 -1.22
CA ASN A 683 39.89 59.86 0.04
C ASN A 683 41.10 60.35 0.88
N PRO A 684 40.89 61.00 2.03
CA PRO A 684 41.99 61.55 2.81
C PRO A 684 42.87 60.44 3.40
N SER A 685 44.19 60.66 3.39
CA SER A 685 45.17 59.77 4.03
C SER A 685 45.63 60.30 5.39
N SER A 686 45.92 59.39 6.31
CA SER A 686 46.49 59.65 7.64
C SER A 686 47.39 58.47 8.01
N GLU A 687 48.63 58.74 8.44
CA GLU A 687 49.59 57.71 8.87
C GLU A 687 49.73 56.53 7.89
N ASN A 688 49.89 56.83 6.59
CA ASN A 688 50.00 55.83 5.52
C ASN A 688 48.75 54.94 5.30
N ARG A 689 47.58 55.38 5.79
CA ARG A 689 46.27 54.72 5.58
C ARG A 689 45.25 55.68 5.02
N LEU A 690 44.40 55.21 4.12
CA LEU A 690 43.20 55.94 3.70
C LEU A 690 42.14 55.88 4.80
N THR A 691 41.51 57.02 5.07
CA THR A 691 40.64 57.20 6.24
C THR A 691 39.19 56.82 5.99
N LEU A 692 38.68 57.02 4.77
CA LEU A 692 37.31 56.67 4.39
C LEU A 692 37.24 55.28 3.76
N THR A 693 36.15 54.57 4.04
CA THR A 693 35.76 53.38 3.28
C THR A 693 35.31 53.77 1.87
N TRP A 694 35.38 52.84 0.91
CA TRP A 694 35.09 53.12 -0.51
C TRP A 694 33.70 53.76 -0.71
N HIS A 695 32.68 53.26 -0.01
CA HIS A 695 31.30 53.74 -0.13
C HIS A 695 31.12 55.13 0.48
N ARG A 696 31.93 55.52 1.47
CA ARG A 696 31.89 56.86 2.07
C ARG A 696 32.65 57.87 1.23
N ALA A 697 33.79 57.49 0.67
CA ALA A 697 34.48 58.29 -0.34
C ALA A 697 33.58 58.53 -1.57
N LEU A 698 32.92 57.46 -2.05
CA LEU A 698 31.99 57.57 -3.18
C LEU A 698 30.75 58.41 -2.84
N GLN A 699 30.16 58.26 -1.64
CA GLN A 699 29.06 59.11 -1.18
C GLN A 699 29.44 60.60 -1.16
N ALA A 700 30.65 60.93 -0.69
CA ALA A 700 31.14 62.30 -0.69
C ALA A 700 31.25 62.85 -2.12
N ALA A 701 31.85 62.08 -3.04
CA ALA A 701 31.94 62.46 -4.46
C ALA A 701 30.55 62.62 -5.11
N MET A 702 29.63 61.71 -4.81
CA MET A 702 28.24 61.74 -5.29
C MET A 702 27.53 63.05 -4.93
N LYS A 703 27.68 63.50 -3.67
CA LYS A 703 27.11 64.77 -3.20
C LYS A 703 27.58 65.98 -4.03
N HIS A 704 28.86 66.01 -4.40
CA HIS A 704 29.45 67.11 -5.17
C HIS A 704 29.13 67.03 -6.66
N ARG A 705 28.89 65.84 -7.19
CA ARG A 705 28.71 65.59 -8.63
C ARG A 705 27.24 65.40 -9.05
N GLY A 706 26.29 65.58 -8.14
CA GLY A 706 24.86 65.42 -8.42
C GLY A 706 24.46 63.96 -8.65
N LEU A 707 25.20 62.99 -8.12
CA LEU A 707 24.95 61.56 -8.28
C LEU A 707 24.32 60.99 -7.01
N ARG A 708 23.58 59.89 -7.13
CA ARG A 708 22.81 59.32 -6.03
C ARG A 708 22.84 57.79 -5.99
N ALA A 709 22.60 57.28 -4.79
CA ALA A 709 22.25 55.90 -4.52
C ALA A 709 20.79 55.90 -4.11
N VAL A 710 20.02 54.95 -4.61
CA VAL A 710 18.58 54.90 -4.36
C VAL A 710 18.20 53.67 -3.54
N ARG A 711 17.10 53.79 -2.79
CA ARG A 711 16.50 52.72 -1.99
C ARG A 711 15.00 52.68 -2.26
N GLY A 712 14.41 51.49 -2.21
CA GLY A 712 13.03 51.24 -2.60
C GLY A 712 12.94 49.94 -3.41
N GLY A 713 11.79 49.72 -4.03
CA GLY A 713 11.48 48.55 -4.83
C GLY A 713 10.34 47.72 -4.27
N ASP A 714 10.12 46.56 -4.90
CA ASP A 714 9.12 45.58 -4.48
C ASP A 714 9.62 44.76 -3.27
N PRO A 715 8.93 44.82 -2.11
CA PRO A 715 9.37 44.14 -0.88
C PRO A 715 9.17 42.62 -0.90
N GLN A 716 8.79 42.01 -2.03
CA GLN A 716 8.64 40.55 -2.17
C GLN A 716 9.97 39.78 -2.07
N SER A 717 11.10 40.46 -2.26
CA SER A 717 12.44 39.95 -1.95
C SER A 717 13.11 40.93 -1.00
N TYR A 718 13.78 40.43 0.04
CA TYR A 718 14.44 41.30 1.02
C TYR A 718 15.65 40.61 1.68
N TYR A 719 16.45 41.37 2.41
CA TYR A 719 17.53 40.83 3.24
C TYR A 719 17.45 41.27 4.70
N VAL A 720 18.00 40.43 5.57
CA VAL A 720 18.17 40.69 7.01
C VAL A 720 19.62 40.37 7.38
N HIS A 721 20.25 41.24 8.16
CA HIS A 721 21.64 41.12 8.58
C HIS A 721 21.73 40.79 10.09
N PRO A 722 22.22 39.60 10.48
CA PRO A 722 22.45 39.26 11.88
C PRO A 722 23.66 40.02 12.44
N ARG A 723 23.44 40.80 13.51
CA ARG A 723 24.55 41.44 14.23
C ARG A 723 25.47 40.41 14.87
N ASN A 724 26.78 40.71 14.87
CA ASN A 724 27.81 39.84 15.44
C ASN A 724 27.52 39.40 16.88
N GLU A 725 27.02 40.30 17.72
CA GLU A 725 26.67 40.02 19.12
C GLU A 725 25.51 39.02 19.27
N HIS A 726 24.68 38.82 18.24
CA HIS A 726 23.53 37.91 18.27
C HIS A 726 23.79 36.56 17.58
N LYS A 727 24.93 36.37 16.91
CA LYS A 727 25.20 35.17 16.09
C LYS A 727 25.24 33.85 16.88
N HIS A 728 25.44 33.92 18.19
CA HIS A 728 25.47 32.76 19.09
C HIS A 728 24.09 32.33 19.61
N LEU A 729 23.05 33.11 19.33
CA LEU A 729 21.71 32.86 19.85
C LEU A 729 21.05 31.67 19.13
N PRO A 730 20.47 30.69 19.86
CA PRO A 730 19.93 29.46 19.27
C PRO A 730 18.73 29.72 18.35
N GLU A 731 17.97 30.80 18.56
CA GLU A 731 16.84 31.17 17.72
C GLU A 731 17.24 31.63 16.30
N LEU A 732 18.54 31.90 16.05
CA LEU A 732 19.01 32.32 14.73
C LEU A 732 18.78 31.25 13.65
N SER A 733 18.94 29.96 13.97
CA SER A 733 18.68 28.87 13.01
C SER A 733 17.22 28.86 12.57
N LYS A 734 16.30 29.02 13.53
CA LYS A 734 14.86 29.14 13.27
C LYS A 734 14.52 30.40 12.48
N ALA A 735 15.11 31.55 12.83
CA ALA A 735 14.92 32.79 12.08
C ALA A 735 15.44 32.68 10.65
N ARG A 736 16.60 32.04 10.42
CA ARG A 736 17.15 31.77 9.09
C ARG A 736 16.18 30.94 8.25
N ASP A 737 15.64 29.86 8.81
CA ASP A 737 14.65 29.05 8.11
C ASP A 737 13.42 29.90 7.73
N LEU A 738 12.78 30.58 8.70
CA LEU A 738 11.60 31.40 8.46
C LEU A 738 11.85 32.53 7.44
N ILE A 739 12.94 33.29 7.58
CA ILE A 739 13.33 34.33 6.62
C ILE A 739 13.46 33.74 5.23
N SER A 740 14.13 32.59 5.09
CA SER A 740 14.32 31.94 3.79
C SER A 740 13.05 31.30 3.21
N GLN A 741 11.94 31.28 3.96
CA GLN A 741 10.58 31.01 3.47
C GLN A 741 9.81 32.29 3.09
N GLY A 742 10.41 33.47 3.30
CA GLY A 742 9.72 34.76 3.18
C GLY A 742 8.75 35.03 4.34
N VAL A 743 9.03 34.46 5.52
CA VAL A 743 8.20 34.61 6.72
C VAL A 743 9.00 35.32 7.80
N GLU A 744 8.52 36.49 8.18
CA GLU A 744 9.09 37.32 9.22
C GLU A 744 8.03 37.80 10.21
N PRO A 745 8.40 38.00 11.48
CA PRO A 745 7.55 38.57 12.52
C PRO A 745 7.39 40.09 12.30
N VAL A 746 6.33 40.68 12.88
CA VAL A 746 6.06 42.12 12.75
C VAL A 746 7.21 42.96 13.30
N GLU A 747 7.87 42.46 14.34
CA GLU A 747 9.03 43.06 15.00
C GLU A 747 10.24 43.21 14.07
N GLN A 748 10.33 42.42 12.99
CA GLN A 748 11.41 42.50 12.02
C GLN A 748 11.15 43.56 10.92
N HIS A 749 9.91 44.05 10.78
CA HIS A 749 9.57 45.04 9.75
C HIS A 749 10.35 46.34 9.94
N ASP A 750 10.77 46.92 8.82
CA ASP A 750 11.54 48.18 8.74
C ASP A 750 12.93 48.13 9.40
N ALA A 751 13.35 46.96 9.91
CA ALA A 751 14.68 46.71 10.41
C ALA A 751 15.48 45.85 9.41
N PHE A 752 16.65 46.35 8.99
CA PHE A 752 17.59 45.55 8.22
C PHE A 752 18.46 44.65 9.11
N ASP A 753 18.67 45.02 10.38
CA ASP A 753 19.33 44.15 11.36
C ASP A 753 18.32 43.13 11.89
N TRP A 754 18.78 41.90 12.12
CA TRP A 754 17.96 40.86 12.74
C TRP A 754 17.55 41.25 14.17
N VAL A 755 16.24 41.13 14.45
CA VAL A 755 15.65 41.38 15.76
C VAL A 755 15.44 40.04 16.50
N PRO A 756 16.32 39.67 17.44
CA PRO A 756 16.20 38.42 18.20
C PRO A 756 15.00 38.46 19.15
N GLY A 757 14.47 37.29 19.51
CA GLY A 757 13.35 37.15 20.43
C GLY A 757 12.47 35.94 20.16
N ASN A 758 11.52 35.70 21.06
CA ASN A 758 10.62 34.54 21.02
C ASN A 758 9.50 34.64 19.97
N HIS A 759 9.40 35.75 19.24
CA HIS A 759 8.42 35.99 18.18
C HIS A 759 8.69 35.18 16.90
N TRP A 760 9.90 34.65 16.71
CA TRP A 760 10.23 33.72 15.63
C TRP A 760 9.63 32.34 15.91
N LYS A 761 8.40 32.11 15.44
CA LYS A 761 7.66 30.86 15.66
C LYS A 761 7.18 30.27 14.34
N TYR A 762 7.28 28.94 14.25
CA TYR A 762 6.59 28.19 13.21
C TYR A 762 5.07 28.28 13.41
N GLN A 763 4.33 28.27 12.30
CA GLN A 763 2.87 28.26 12.35
C GLN A 763 2.38 27.00 13.08
N GLN A 764 1.50 27.18 14.07
CA GLN A 764 0.86 26.08 14.79
C GLN A 764 -0.31 25.50 13.98
N ARG A 765 -0.64 24.22 14.22
CA ARG A 765 -1.71 23.48 13.54
C ARG A 765 -2.81 23.05 14.51
N HIS A 766 -4.06 23.27 14.12
CA HIS A 766 -5.28 23.00 14.91
C HIS A 766 -6.29 22.12 14.17
N GLU A 767 -5.92 21.57 13.01
CA GLU A 767 -6.85 20.76 12.24
C GLU A 767 -7.15 19.45 12.97
N ALA A 768 -8.36 18.93 12.76
CA ALA A 768 -8.77 17.64 13.28
C ALA A 768 -7.88 16.48 12.77
N ILE A 769 -7.29 16.65 11.58
CA ILE A 769 -6.33 15.74 10.96
C ILE A 769 -5.12 16.55 10.50
N VAL A 770 -3.92 16.12 10.85
CA VAL A 770 -2.65 16.71 10.40
C VAL A 770 -1.76 15.60 9.84
N PHE A 771 -1.26 15.78 8.61
CA PHE A 771 -0.27 14.90 8.02
C PHE A 771 1.14 15.31 8.44
N LEU A 772 1.90 14.36 8.97
CA LEU A 772 3.31 14.54 9.31
C LEU A 772 4.18 13.91 8.22
N LEU A 773 4.87 14.77 7.46
CA LEU A 773 5.76 14.43 6.36
C LEU A 773 7.20 14.75 6.78
N LYS A 774 7.94 13.75 7.24
CA LYS A 774 9.35 13.90 7.65
C LYS A 774 10.28 13.15 6.71
N GLY A 775 11.44 13.72 6.41
CA GLY A 775 12.41 13.13 5.49
C GLY A 775 13.72 13.90 5.43
N ARG A 776 14.69 13.28 4.76
CA ARG A 776 16.02 13.85 4.52
C ARG A 776 16.50 13.37 3.17
N TYR A 777 16.97 14.30 2.34
CA TYR A 777 17.36 14.11 0.94
C TYR A 777 16.27 13.38 0.14
N THR A 778 15.00 13.70 0.39
CA THR A 778 13.88 13.10 -0.34
C THR A 778 13.91 13.58 -1.78
N ASN A 779 13.97 12.66 -2.73
CA ASN A 779 13.92 13.01 -4.15
C ASN A 779 12.65 13.85 -4.44
N HIS A 780 12.82 15.00 -5.11
CA HIS A 780 11.73 15.95 -5.36
C HIS A 780 10.54 15.34 -6.10
N THR A 781 10.78 14.38 -6.98
CA THR A 781 9.75 13.71 -7.77
C THR A 781 8.85 12.88 -6.84
N LEU A 782 9.43 12.23 -5.83
CA LEU A 782 8.72 11.46 -4.82
C LEU A 782 7.96 12.37 -3.84
N LEU A 783 8.60 13.45 -3.38
CA LEU A 783 7.92 14.44 -2.54
C LEU A 783 6.73 15.06 -3.28
N LYS A 784 6.88 15.39 -4.57
CA LYS A 784 5.78 15.88 -5.39
C LYS A 784 4.64 14.86 -5.48
N ARG A 785 4.94 13.57 -5.70
CA ARG A 785 3.93 12.49 -5.70
C ARG A 785 3.20 12.40 -4.35
N CYS A 786 3.93 12.50 -3.24
CA CYS A 786 3.38 12.53 -1.89
C CYS A 786 2.39 13.70 -1.74
N LEU A 787 2.80 14.92 -2.10
CA LEU A 787 1.98 16.13 -2.04
C LEU A 787 0.76 16.07 -3.00
N ASP A 788 0.94 15.56 -4.22
CA ASP A 788 -0.16 15.40 -5.18
C ASP A 788 -1.21 14.40 -4.68
N SER A 789 -0.80 13.36 -3.94
CA SER A 789 -1.75 12.45 -3.30
C SER A 789 -2.60 13.12 -2.21
N LEU A 790 -2.07 14.16 -1.55
CA LEU A 790 -2.82 15.01 -0.62
C LEU A 790 -3.72 16.01 -1.35
N ARG A 791 -3.26 16.60 -2.46
CA ARG A 791 -4.09 17.48 -3.31
C ARG A 791 -5.30 16.76 -3.88
N SER A 792 -5.14 15.49 -4.24
CA SER A 792 -6.23 14.70 -4.81
C SER A 792 -7.30 14.25 -3.81
N GLN A 793 -7.13 14.52 -2.51
CA GLN A 793 -8.14 14.14 -1.51
C GLN A 793 -9.44 14.93 -1.72
N THR A 794 -10.57 14.22 -1.74
CA THR A 794 -11.92 14.79 -1.87
C THR A 794 -12.28 15.70 -0.71
N ASN A 795 -11.78 15.39 0.49
CA ASN A 795 -11.89 16.24 1.66
C ASN A 795 -10.54 16.94 1.90
N GLN A 796 -10.57 18.27 1.81
CA GLN A 796 -9.42 19.15 1.92
C GLN A 796 -9.23 19.74 3.34
N ASN A 797 -10.00 19.30 4.33
CA ASN A 797 -9.95 19.81 5.72
C ASN A 797 -8.84 19.12 6.54
N PHE A 798 -7.58 19.34 6.19
CA PHE A 798 -6.43 18.81 6.92
C PHE A 798 -5.27 19.81 6.95
N GLY A 799 -4.36 19.64 7.91
CA GLY A 799 -3.08 20.34 7.98
C GLY A 799 -1.91 19.46 7.55
N ILE A 800 -0.78 20.09 7.27
CA ILE A 800 0.49 19.42 6.92
C ILE A 800 1.60 19.99 7.80
N ILE A 801 2.45 19.12 8.32
CA ILE A 801 3.74 19.47 8.91
C ILE A 801 4.80 18.79 8.03
N LEU A 802 5.55 19.58 7.28
CA LEU A 802 6.61 19.10 6.38
C LEU A 802 7.97 19.44 7.01
N ILE A 803 8.72 18.40 7.38
CA ILE A 803 10.04 18.54 8.01
C ILE A 803 11.14 18.01 7.08
N ASP A 804 12.04 18.90 6.68
CA ASP A 804 13.33 18.55 6.06
C ASP A 804 14.42 18.50 7.13
N ASP A 805 14.96 17.32 7.38
CA ASP A 805 15.94 17.08 8.45
C ASP A 805 17.38 17.29 7.96
N ALA A 806 17.71 18.54 7.65
CA ALA A 806 19.04 18.97 7.18
C ALA A 806 19.48 18.34 5.85
N SER A 807 18.67 18.54 4.80
CA SER A 807 19.09 18.29 3.42
C SER A 807 19.87 19.47 2.81
N GLY A 808 19.74 20.66 3.40
CA GLY A 808 20.45 21.88 2.99
C GLY A 808 19.75 22.68 1.88
N SER A 809 20.10 23.97 1.78
CA SER A 809 19.38 24.95 0.94
C SER A 809 19.29 24.57 -0.53
N ASN A 810 20.36 24.01 -1.12
CA ASN A 810 20.35 23.56 -2.52
C ASN A 810 19.31 22.47 -2.80
N HIS A 811 18.91 21.70 -1.78
CA HIS A 811 17.91 20.67 -1.92
C HIS A 811 16.50 21.21 -1.65
N ASN A 812 16.30 21.96 -0.57
CA ASN A 812 14.97 22.27 -0.05
C ASN A 812 14.42 23.67 -0.43
N TRP A 813 15.15 24.46 -1.22
CA TRP A 813 14.72 25.81 -1.59
C TRP A 813 13.40 25.87 -2.36
N CYS A 814 13.13 24.88 -3.22
CA CYS A 814 11.94 24.86 -4.06
C CYS A 814 10.70 24.29 -3.35
N TYR A 815 10.80 23.92 -2.05
CA TYR A 815 9.69 23.34 -1.32
C TYR A 815 8.45 24.26 -1.29
N PRO A 816 8.56 25.59 -1.08
CA PRO A 816 7.41 26.49 -1.19
C PRO A 816 6.71 26.42 -2.56
N MET A 817 7.49 26.27 -3.65
CA MET A 817 6.94 26.11 -5.00
C MET A 817 6.28 24.74 -5.21
N LEU A 818 6.87 23.68 -4.65
CA LEU A 818 6.30 22.33 -4.67
C LEU A 818 5.02 22.23 -3.85
N LEU A 819 4.88 23.02 -2.79
CA LEU A 819 3.70 23.08 -1.93
C LEU A 819 2.54 23.82 -2.60
N GLY A 820 2.78 24.88 -3.36
CA GLY A 820 1.74 25.56 -4.15
C GLY A 820 0.49 25.91 -3.30
N ASP A 821 -0.67 25.40 -3.68
CA ASP A 821 -1.95 25.54 -2.96
C ASP A 821 -1.96 24.92 -1.55
N LEU A 822 -1.09 23.95 -1.27
CA LEU A 822 -0.91 23.36 0.06
C LEU A 822 -0.09 24.25 0.99
N GLN A 823 0.55 25.32 0.51
CA GLN A 823 1.41 26.20 1.33
C GLN A 823 0.66 26.75 2.54
N ALA A 824 -0.56 27.27 2.35
CA ALA A 824 -1.39 27.81 3.45
C ALA A 824 -1.76 26.75 4.50
N LYS A 825 -1.70 25.47 4.13
CA LYS A 825 -1.99 24.33 5.00
C LYS A 825 -0.73 23.69 5.58
N THR A 826 0.44 24.24 5.31
CA THR A 826 1.72 23.59 5.66
C THR A 826 2.51 24.42 6.65
N THR A 827 2.91 23.80 7.74
CA THR A 827 4.04 24.26 8.54
C THR A 827 5.30 23.60 7.97
N LEU A 828 6.14 24.38 7.28
CA LEU A 828 7.42 23.92 6.74
C LEU A 828 8.53 24.20 7.75
N ILE A 829 9.29 23.15 8.09
CA ILE A 829 10.45 23.21 8.98
C ILE A 829 11.65 22.65 8.22
N ARG A 830 12.73 23.41 8.14
CA ARG A 830 13.97 22.95 7.52
C ARG A 830 15.12 23.13 8.50
N HIS A 831 15.60 22.01 9.02
CA HIS A 831 16.73 22.03 9.93
C HIS A 831 18.03 22.33 9.18
N ASP A 832 18.94 23.03 9.85
CA ASP A 832 20.32 23.21 9.41
C ASP A 832 21.23 22.05 9.87
N VAL A 833 20.89 21.42 11.00
CA VAL A 833 21.56 20.24 11.55
C VAL A 833 20.59 19.07 11.68
N ASN A 834 21.07 17.86 11.39
CA ASN A 834 20.28 16.64 11.51
C ASN A 834 19.83 16.43 12.97
N ALA A 835 18.53 16.59 13.23
CA ALA A 835 17.92 16.36 14.53
C ALA A 835 17.59 14.87 14.75
N GLY A 836 17.30 14.14 13.68
CA GLY A 836 16.93 12.73 13.73
C GLY A 836 15.42 12.50 13.80
N ARG A 837 15.02 11.23 13.64
CA ARG A 837 13.60 10.89 13.40
C ARG A 837 12.68 11.18 14.59
N MET A 838 13.07 10.78 15.80
CA MET A 838 12.22 10.97 16.99
C MET A 838 12.14 12.42 17.46
N PRO A 839 13.23 13.21 17.48
CA PRO A 839 13.14 14.64 17.73
C PRO A 839 12.16 15.35 16.78
N ASN A 840 12.15 14.98 15.50
CA ASN A 840 11.19 15.50 14.52
C ASN A 840 9.73 15.10 14.81
N PHE A 841 9.48 13.89 15.33
CA PHE A 841 8.16 13.51 15.83
C PHE A 841 7.73 14.37 17.02
N ILE A 842 8.63 14.57 17.99
CA ILE A 842 8.37 15.35 19.20
C ILE A 842 8.04 16.80 18.83
N MET A 843 8.87 17.44 17.99
CA MET A 843 8.64 18.80 17.52
C MET A 843 7.28 18.93 16.82
N ALA A 844 6.98 18.05 15.85
CA ALA A 844 5.72 18.10 15.11
C ALA A 844 4.49 17.92 16.03
N ILE A 845 4.53 16.93 16.92
CA ILE A 845 3.34 16.52 17.67
C ILE A 845 3.15 17.35 18.94
N ARG A 846 4.22 17.66 19.68
CA ARG A 846 4.14 18.39 20.95
C ARG A 846 4.17 19.90 20.77
N GLU A 847 4.96 20.41 19.84
CA GLU A 847 5.15 21.87 19.69
C GLU A 847 4.27 22.50 18.60
N ILE A 848 4.08 21.82 17.47
CA ILE A 848 3.35 22.38 16.31
C ILE A 848 1.86 22.05 16.36
N CYS A 849 1.49 20.78 16.48
CA CYS A 849 0.10 20.37 16.70
C CYS A 849 -0.38 20.85 18.08
N GLN A 850 -1.48 21.60 18.15
CA GLN A 850 -1.96 22.13 19.44
C GLN A 850 -3.03 21.23 20.07
N ASP A 851 -4.04 20.84 19.30
CA ASP A 851 -5.22 20.17 19.84
C ASP A 851 -4.93 18.70 20.19
N SER A 852 -5.11 18.32 21.45
CA SER A 852 -4.81 16.95 21.93
C SER A 852 -5.59 15.86 21.20
N ASN A 853 -6.75 16.20 20.64
CA ASN A 853 -7.57 15.25 19.89
C ASN A 853 -7.22 15.17 18.40
N THR A 854 -6.33 16.00 17.86
CA THR A 854 -5.90 15.91 16.45
C THR A 854 -5.39 14.52 16.12
N LEU A 855 -5.88 13.94 15.01
CA LEU A 855 -5.29 12.74 14.43
C LEU A 855 -4.06 13.13 13.61
N VAL A 856 -2.90 12.63 14.02
CA VAL A 856 -1.65 12.77 13.29
C VAL A 856 -1.48 11.57 12.37
N ALA A 857 -1.50 11.80 11.06
CA ALA A 857 -1.30 10.79 10.03
C ALA A 857 0.14 10.85 9.50
N VAL A 858 0.93 9.79 9.73
CA VAL A 858 2.34 9.75 9.30
C VAL A 858 2.42 9.25 7.86
N LEU A 859 2.72 10.16 6.95
CA LEU A 859 2.94 9.90 5.53
C LEU A 859 4.41 10.19 5.22
N ASP A 860 5.22 9.15 5.00
CA ASP A 860 6.63 9.35 4.69
C ASP A 860 6.77 10.04 3.32
N GLN A 861 7.75 10.94 3.18
CA GLN A 861 7.84 11.85 2.02
C GLN A 861 8.11 11.14 0.69
N ASP A 862 8.59 9.89 0.72
CA ASP A 862 8.77 9.05 -0.46
C ASP A 862 7.60 8.09 -0.75
N ASP A 863 6.57 8.09 0.08
CA ASP A 863 5.33 7.32 -0.07
C ASP A 863 4.16 8.21 -0.55
N CYS A 864 3.00 7.61 -0.83
CA CYS A 864 1.80 8.38 -1.23
C CYS A 864 0.50 7.66 -0.88
N LEU A 865 -0.59 8.42 -0.80
CA LEU A 865 -1.93 7.87 -0.64
C LEU A 865 -2.45 7.34 -1.98
N MET A 866 -3.08 6.16 -1.95
CA MET A 866 -3.60 5.49 -3.15
C MET A 866 -5.04 5.90 -3.48
N GLN A 867 -5.85 6.23 -2.46
CA GLN A 867 -7.27 6.59 -2.61
C GLN A 867 -7.51 8.07 -2.30
N GLN A 868 -8.55 8.65 -2.91
CA GLN A 868 -8.94 10.05 -2.73
C GLN A 868 -9.89 10.29 -1.54
N SER A 869 -10.33 9.22 -0.87
CA SER A 869 -11.27 9.24 0.25
C SER A 869 -10.61 9.09 1.62
N VAL A 870 -9.28 8.94 1.69
CA VAL A 870 -8.55 8.62 2.93
C VAL A 870 -8.86 9.64 4.02
N VAL A 871 -8.83 10.93 3.70
CA VAL A 871 -9.13 11.99 4.68
C VAL A 871 -10.56 11.89 5.21
N SER A 872 -11.55 11.66 4.34
CA SER A 872 -12.96 11.50 4.75
C SER A 872 -13.14 10.30 5.68
N THR A 873 -12.53 9.16 5.33
CA THR A 873 -12.58 7.94 6.14
C THR A 873 -11.92 8.12 7.51
N LEU A 874 -10.81 8.85 7.59
CA LEU A 874 -10.18 9.19 8.87
C LEU A 874 -11.04 10.15 9.72
N PHE A 875 -11.78 11.06 9.09
CA PHE A 875 -12.74 11.93 9.79
C PHE A 875 -13.89 11.13 10.40
N GLU A 876 -14.46 10.20 9.65
CA GLU A 876 -15.54 9.32 10.13
C GLU A 876 -15.05 8.45 11.31
N ALA A 877 -13.88 7.84 11.18
CA ALA A 877 -13.24 7.09 12.26
C ALA A 877 -13.03 7.93 13.52
N LYS A 878 -12.56 9.17 13.34
CA LYS A 878 -12.38 10.13 14.43
C LYS A 878 -13.70 10.45 15.13
N GLN A 879 -14.78 10.66 14.38
CA GLN A 879 -16.12 10.92 14.92
C GLN A 879 -16.66 9.72 15.71
N GLN A 880 -16.29 8.50 15.29
CA GLN A 880 -16.59 7.25 16.01
C GLN A 880 -15.70 7.02 17.25
N GLY A 881 -14.77 7.93 17.55
CA GLY A 881 -13.93 7.88 18.74
C GLY A 881 -12.65 7.07 18.59
N ALA A 882 -12.21 6.79 17.36
CA ALA A 882 -10.93 6.12 17.12
C ALA A 882 -9.75 6.98 17.60
N ASP A 883 -8.84 6.38 18.37
CA ASP A 883 -7.61 7.03 18.84
C ASP A 883 -6.33 6.49 18.18
N LEU A 884 -6.43 5.33 17.51
CA LEU A 884 -5.42 4.71 16.66
C LEU A 884 -6.12 4.11 15.43
N VAL A 885 -5.67 4.47 14.23
CA VAL A 885 -6.20 3.98 12.96
C VAL A 885 -5.04 3.47 12.11
N GLN A 886 -5.19 2.26 11.58
CA GLN A 886 -4.33 1.73 10.53
C GLN A 886 -5.18 1.36 9.31
N MET A 887 -4.58 1.49 8.12
CA MET A 887 -5.22 1.17 6.85
C MET A 887 -4.27 0.36 5.96
N PRO A 888 -4.76 -0.46 5.00
CA PRO A 888 -3.90 -1.36 4.23
C PRO A 888 -2.86 -0.64 3.36
N MET A 889 -1.59 -1.03 3.49
CA MET A 889 -0.53 -0.65 2.56
C MET A 889 -0.31 -1.66 1.44
N PHE A 890 -0.01 -1.17 0.25
CA PHE A 890 0.55 -1.95 -0.86
C PHE A 890 2.06 -1.77 -0.91
N ARG A 891 2.78 -2.87 -1.10
CA ARG A 891 4.24 -2.89 -1.26
C ARG A 891 4.62 -3.47 -2.61
N PRO A 892 5.13 -2.66 -3.56
CA PRO A 892 5.46 -3.17 -4.89
C PRO A 892 6.51 -4.30 -4.89
N ASN A 893 7.40 -4.32 -3.88
CA ASN A 893 8.40 -5.39 -3.72
C ASN A 893 7.89 -6.65 -3.02
N LYS A 894 6.65 -6.63 -2.51
CA LYS A 894 5.95 -7.74 -1.85
C LYS A 894 4.44 -7.62 -2.13
N PRO A 895 4.01 -7.70 -3.40
CA PRO A 895 2.67 -7.28 -3.82
C PRO A 895 1.56 -8.19 -3.28
N LEU A 896 1.89 -9.42 -2.87
CA LEU A 896 0.92 -10.38 -2.33
C LEU A 896 0.76 -10.28 -0.80
N SER A 897 1.66 -9.61 -0.09
CA SER A 897 1.63 -9.55 1.37
C SER A 897 0.57 -8.60 1.91
N LEU A 898 -0.19 -9.05 2.90
CA LEU A 898 -1.13 -8.22 3.66
C LEU A 898 -0.63 -7.98 5.09
N TYR A 899 -0.87 -6.79 5.60
CA TYR A 899 -0.35 -6.31 6.88
C TYR A 899 -1.49 -5.92 7.81
N ARG A 900 -2.33 -6.90 8.16
CA ARG A 900 -3.40 -6.69 9.13
C ARG A 900 -2.82 -6.67 10.55
N PRO A 901 -3.05 -5.60 11.33
CA PRO A 901 -2.57 -5.51 12.70
C PRO A 901 -3.39 -6.38 13.65
N ASP A 902 -2.73 -6.92 14.67
CA ASP A 902 -3.36 -7.49 15.86
C ASP A 902 -2.94 -6.64 17.08
N TYR A 903 -3.93 -5.94 17.65
CA TYR A 903 -3.74 -5.01 18.75
C TYR A 903 -3.73 -5.68 20.13
N THR A 904 -4.06 -6.98 20.23
CA THR A 904 -4.27 -7.66 21.51
C THR A 904 -2.98 -7.77 22.31
N ASN A 905 -1.91 -8.23 21.65
CA ASN A 905 -0.63 -8.55 22.28
C ASN A 905 0.51 -8.37 21.27
N PRO A 906 0.73 -7.14 20.77
CA PRO A 906 1.56 -6.92 19.59
C PRO A 906 3.02 -7.36 19.77
N ARG A 907 3.54 -7.35 21.00
CA ARG A 907 4.93 -7.80 21.31
C ARG A 907 5.16 -9.28 21.05
N PHE A 908 4.19 -10.14 21.38
CA PHE A 908 4.36 -11.61 21.31
C PHE A 908 4.41 -12.12 19.88
N ALA A 909 3.86 -11.39 18.91
CA ALA A 909 3.88 -11.72 17.49
C ALA A 909 4.83 -10.81 16.70
N ALA A 910 6.01 -10.49 17.28
CA ALA A 910 7.05 -9.69 16.63
C ALA A 910 6.53 -8.33 16.08
N GLY A 911 5.71 -7.65 16.88
CA GLY A 911 5.06 -6.39 16.52
C GLY A 911 3.72 -6.54 15.81
N ALA A 912 3.26 -7.77 15.51
CA ALA A 912 1.90 -8.09 15.05
C ALA A 912 1.33 -7.15 13.96
N ASN A 913 2.18 -6.69 13.04
CA ASN A 913 1.89 -5.67 12.03
C ASN A 913 1.40 -4.30 12.54
N VAL A 914 1.43 -3.98 13.83
CA VAL A 914 1.05 -2.62 14.30
C VAL A 914 1.98 -1.52 13.79
N TRP A 915 3.17 -1.89 13.31
CA TRP A 915 4.13 -1.01 12.64
C TRP A 915 3.74 -0.65 11.19
N SER A 916 2.74 -1.32 10.59
CA SER A 916 2.39 -1.12 9.18
C SER A 916 1.82 0.27 8.90
N HIS A 917 2.09 0.76 7.69
CA HIS A 917 1.55 2.01 7.17
C HIS A 917 0.14 1.79 6.59
N LEU A 918 -0.74 2.77 6.50
CA LEU A 918 -0.69 4.13 7.05
C LEU A 918 -0.84 4.12 8.57
N ARG A 919 -0.06 4.96 9.28
CA ARG A 919 -0.10 5.08 10.75
C ARG A 919 -0.80 6.37 11.13
N VAL A 920 -1.92 6.28 11.85
CA VAL A 920 -2.67 7.45 12.31
C VAL A 920 -3.03 7.31 13.78
N PHE A 921 -2.77 8.33 14.58
CA PHE A 921 -3.02 8.29 16.02
C PHE A 921 -3.34 9.68 16.55
N THR A 922 -4.05 9.77 17.67
CA THR A 922 -4.28 11.06 18.31
C THR A 922 -3.00 11.61 18.93
N LYS A 923 -2.82 12.94 18.91
CA LYS A 923 -1.75 13.63 19.66
C LYS A 923 -1.72 13.16 21.12
N ARG A 924 -2.88 13.10 21.78
CA ARG A 924 -3.03 12.61 23.15
C ARG A 924 -2.52 11.18 23.36
N LEU A 925 -2.68 10.29 22.38
CA LEU A 925 -2.19 8.92 22.49
C LEU A 925 -0.65 8.89 22.46
N PHE A 926 -0.03 9.68 21.57
CA PHE A 926 1.42 9.85 21.52
C PHE A 926 1.97 10.45 22.83
N GLU A 927 1.30 11.46 23.39
CA GLU A 927 1.72 12.12 24.64
C GLU A 927 1.61 11.24 25.89
N GLN A 928 0.85 10.13 25.83
CA GLN A 928 0.79 9.17 26.93
C GLN A 928 2.01 8.25 27.00
N VAL A 929 2.80 8.15 25.93
CA VAL A 929 4.04 7.38 25.94
C VAL A 929 5.12 8.21 26.64
N PRO A 930 5.79 7.67 27.70
CA PRO A 930 6.87 8.36 28.37
C PRO A 930 8.00 8.71 27.40
N GLU A 931 8.57 9.91 27.49
CA GLU A 931 9.60 10.36 26.54
C GLU A 931 10.84 9.45 26.55
N ASP A 932 11.26 8.98 27.72
CA ASP A 932 12.40 8.06 27.86
C ASP A 932 12.14 6.69 27.22
N TYR A 933 10.88 6.36 26.89
CA TYR A 933 10.58 5.17 26.10
C TYR A 933 11.21 5.25 24.70
N TYR A 934 11.32 6.47 24.14
CA TYR A 934 11.90 6.77 22.83
C TYR A 934 13.42 6.81 22.79
N LYS A 935 14.09 6.59 23.92
CA LYS A 935 15.55 6.51 24.06
C LYS A 935 15.99 5.06 24.30
N HIS A 936 17.25 4.76 24.00
CA HIS A 936 17.84 3.46 24.31
C HIS A 936 17.82 3.18 25.81
N LYS A 937 17.73 1.91 26.22
CA LYS A 937 17.60 1.53 27.64
C LYS A 937 18.74 2.08 28.52
N ASP A 938 19.96 2.08 27.98
CA ASP A 938 21.19 2.40 28.71
C ASP A 938 21.89 3.67 28.18
N SER A 939 21.19 4.51 27.40
CA SER A 939 21.71 5.78 26.85
C SER A 939 20.66 6.88 26.81
N SER A 940 21.09 8.14 26.85
CA SER A 940 20.24 9.30 26.55
C SER A 940 19.93 9.47 25.06
N ASP A 941 20.52 8.64 24.20
CA ASP A 941 20.38 8.74 22.75
C ASP A 941 19.01 8.26 22.26
N TRP A 942 18.49 8.94 21.24
CA TRP A 942 17.27 8.56 20.53
C TRP A 942 17.51 7.35 19.62
N PHE A 943 16.48 6.52 19.46
CA PHE A 943 16.47 5.53 18.37
C PHE A 943 16.44 6.23 17.00
N ASP A 944 17.36 5.84 16.12
CA ASP A 944 17.49 6.41 14.77
C ASP A 944 16.87 5.54 13.65
N THR A 945 16.56 4.27 13.93
CA THR A 945 15.82 3.36 13.03
C THR A 945 14.63 2.70 13.72
N ALA A 946 13.90 1.80 13.03
CA ALA A 946 12.71 1.12 13.54
C ALA A 946 11.64 2.02 14.20
N THR A 947 11.54 3.28 13.75
CA THR A 947 10.65 4.28 14.35
C THR A 947 9.16 3.94 14.22
N ASP A 948 8.82 3.13 13.22
CA ASP A 948 7.51 2.52 13.05
C ASP A 948 7.14 1.61 14.23
N TYR A 949 8.03 0.71 14.64
CA TYR A 949 7.84 -0.08 15.87
C TYR A 949 7.85 0.80 17.11
N LEU A 950 8.81 1.72 17.20
CA LEU A 950 9.02 2.53 18.39
C LEU A 950 7.80 3.39 18.76
N THR A 951 7.12 3.93 17.75
CA THR A 951 5.91 4.74 17.96
C THR A 951 4.68 3.85 18.11
N MET A 952 4.44 2.93 17.17
CA MET A 952 3.17 2.22 17.10
C MET A 952 3.02 1.13 18.16
N LEU A 953 4.10 0.47 18.56
CA LEU A 953 4.03 -0.62 19.56
C LEU A 953 3.47 -0.13 20.91
N PRO A 954 4.06 0.89 21.58
CA PRO A 954 3.49 1.40 22.83
C PRO A 954 2.13 2.07 22.65
N MET A 955 1.88 2.73 21.51
CA MET A 955 0.58 3.35 21.25
C MET A 955 -0.53 2.32 21.04
N ALA A 956 -0.26 1.20 20.37
CA ALA A 956 -1.21 0.10 20.24
C ALA A 956 -1.59 -0.51 21.59
N GLU A 957 -0.65 -0.56 22.54
CA GLU A 957 -0.91 -1.06 23.90
C GLU A 957 -1.73 -0.08 24.75
N LEU A 958 -1.63 1.22 24.46
CA LEU A 958 -2.31 2.30 25.19
C LEU A 958 -3.65 2.71 24.55
N ALA A 959 -3.86 2.41 23.27
CA ALA A 959 -5.05 2.78 22.52
C ALA A 959 -6.31 2.19 23.16
N LYS A 960 -7.38 3.00 23.23
CA LYS A 960 -8.68 2.61 23.74
C LYS A 960 -9.59 2.06 22.65
N THR A 961 -9.51 2.65 21.46
CA THR A 961 -10.34 2.31 20.32
C THR A 961 -9.46 2.17 19.06
N PRO A 962 -8.50 1.21 19.06
CA PRO A 962 -7.71 0.94 17.87
C PRO A 962 -8.58 0.28 16.80
N ILE A 963 -8.51 0.77 15.56
CA ILE A 963 -9.28 0.23 14.44
C ILE A 963 -8.40 -0.02 13.22
N TYR A 964 -8.77 -1.03 12.43
CA TYR A 964 -8.19 -1.31 11.13
C TYR A 964 -9.27 -1.10 10.06
N LEU A 965 -9.08 -0.10 9.20
CA LEU A 965 -10.05 0.27 8.17
C LEU A 965 -9.59 -0.27 6.82
N ASP A 966 -10.18 -1.38 6.39
CA ASP A 966 -9.88 -2.00 5.10
C ASP A 966 -10.98 -1.73 4.09
N SER A 967 -10.78 -0.69 3.28
CA SER A 967 -11.58 -0.35 2.10
C SER A 967 -10.77 -0.55 0.81
N GLY A 968 -9.85 -1.52 0.80
CA GLY A 968 -8.81 -1.67 -0.21
C GLY A 968 -7.52 -0.90 0.14
N TYR A 969 -6.47 -1.05 -0.67
CA TYR A 969 -5.18 -0.39 -0.41
C TYR A 969 -5.30 1.13 -0.40
N THR A 970 -4.78 1.77 0.65
CA THR A 970 -4.81 3.24 0.82
C THR A 970 -3.43 3.87 0.85
N TYR A 971 -2.37 3.07 1.03
CA TYR A 971 -1.01 3.58 1.21
C TYR A 971 -0.01 2.84 0.30
N TRP A 972 0.71 3.58 -0.54
CA TRP A 972 1.76 3.03 -1.39
C TRP A 972 3.10 3.15 -0.69
N HIS A 973 3.65 2.02 -0.22
CA HIS A 973 4.90 2.00 0.52
C HIS A 973 6.09 1.57 -0.35
N MET A 974 6.98 2.51 -0.61
CA MET A 974 8.17 2.34 -1.43
C MET A 974 9.42 2.06 -0.59
N ARG A 975 9.57 0.80 -0.19
CA ARG A 975 10.73 0.40 0.63
C ARG A 975 12.02 0.36 -0.19
N LYS A 976 12.97 1.25 0.13
CA LYS A 976 14.36 1.15 -0.35
C LYS A 976 15.01 -0.13 0.16
N LYS A 977 15.86 -0.75 -0.67
CA LYS A 977 16.63 -1.95 -0.30
C LYS A 977 17.70 -1.53 0.71
N LEU A 978 17.58 -2.00 1.95
CA LEU A 978 18.60 -1.79 2.98
C LEU A 978 19.84 -2.63 2.66
N ASN A 979 21.02 -2.09 2.97
CA ASN A 979 22.24 -2.88 2.96
C ASN A 979 22.20 -3.92 4.12
N PRO A 980 23.08 -4.94 4.12
CA PRO A 980 23.07 -5.98 5.15
C PRO A 980 23.28 -5.45 6.58
N ASP A 981 24.18 -4.49 6.76
CA ASP A 981 24.55 -3.95 8.07
C ASP A 981 23.40 -3.12 8.68
N ASP A 982 22.78 -2.26 7.88
CA ASP A 982 21.58 -1.48 8.25
C ASP A 982 20.43 -2.42 8.63
N LYS A 983 20.29 -3.54 7.93
CA LYS A 983 19.26 -4.54 8.21
C LYS A 983 19.53 -5.24 9.55
N MET A 984 20.78 -5.60 9.83
CA MET A 984 21.16 -6.17 11.13
C MET A 984 20.89 -5.18 12.26
N ARG A 985 21.39 -3.95 12.14
CA ARG A 985 21.18 -2.87 13.11
C ARG A 985 19.68 -2.61 13.37
N ASN A 986 18.88 -2.54 12.31
CA ASN A 986 17.43 -2.38 12.44
C ASN A 986 16.76 -3.57 13.14
N ASN A 987 17.24 -4.80 12.92
CA ASN A 987 16.72 -5.98 13.62
C ASN A 987 17.09 -5.97 15.11
N GLU A 988 18.32 -5.59 15.47
CA GLU A 988 18.76 -5.45 16.86
C GLU A 988 17.89 -4.42 17.61
N MET A 989 17.63 -3.27 16.98
CA MET A 989 16.73 -2.26 17.55
C MET A 989 15.30 -2.79 17.72
N ILE A 990 14.75 -3.54 16.76
CA ILE A 990 13.44 -4.17 16.91
C ILE A 990 13.43 -5.14 18.10
N GLN A 991 14.49 -5.95 18.29
CA GLN A 991 14.57 -6.86 19.44
C GLN A 991 14.62 -6.10 20.77
N GLU A 992 15.41 -5.03 20.85
CA GLU A 992 15.42 -4.14 22.03
C GLU A 992 14.01 -3.61 22.33
N LEU A 993 13.31 -3.08 21.31
CA LEU A 993 11.97 -2.54 21.45
C LEU A 993 10.95 -3.58 21.92
N LEU A 994 11.01 -4.80 21.38
CA LEU A 994 10.12 -5.89 21.78
C LEU A 994 10.39 -6.34 23.22
N SER A 995 11.64 -6.22 23.70
CA SER A 995 12.04 -6.55 25.07
C SER A 995 11.64 -5.50 26.13
N LYS A 996 11.32 -4.26 25.71
CA LYS A 996 10.84 -3.22 26.63
C LYS A 996 9.52 -3.63 27.30
N PRO A 997 9.24 -3.19 28.54
CA PRO A 997 8.00 -3.50 29.22
C PRO A 997 6.79 -2.97 28.44
N SER A 998 5.70 -3.74 28.43
CA SER A 998 4.42 -3.31 27.86
C SER A 998 3.84 -2.12 28.62
N LEU A 999 3.24 -1.18 27.90
CA LEU A 999 2.51 -0.05 28.50
C LEU A 999 1.00 -0.33 28.69
N SER A 1000 0.55 -1.56 28.43
CA SER A 1000 -0.85 -1.91 28.60
C SER A 1000 -1.31 -1.75 30.06
N ARG A 1001 -2.52 -1.23 30.27
CA ARG A 1001 -3.13 -1.07 31.61
C ARG A 1001 -3.74 -2.36 32.15
N THR A 1002 -3.84 -3.39 31.34
CA THR A 1002 -4.45 -4.66 31.73
C THR A 1002 -3.41 -5.52 32.43
N LYS A 1003 -3.60 -5.82 33.73
CA LYS A 1003 -2.78 -6.80 34.43
C LYS A 1003 -2.75 -8.09 33.61
N ILE A 1004 -1.56 -8.51 33.22
CA ILE A 1004 -1.29 -9.83 32.63
C ILE A 1004 -1.86 -10.86 33.62
N LYS A 1005 -3.02 -11.45 33.32
CA LYS A 1005 -3.30 -12.79 33.82
C LYS A 1005 -2.35 -13.68 33.05
N PHE A 1006 -1.27 -14.10 33.71
CA PHE A 1006 -0.52 -15.25 33.27
C PHE A 1006 -1.51 -16.41 33.29
N VAL A 1007 -2.08 -16.72 32.12
CA VAL A 1007 -2.53 -18.07 31.84
C VAL A 1007 -1.25 -18.76 31.44
N GLU A 1008 -0.67 -19.54 32.36
CA GLU A 1008 0.32 -20.53 31.99
C GLU A 1008 -0.22 -21.31 30.79
N PRO A 1009 0.62 -21.68 29.81
CA PRO A 1009 0.17 -22.55 28.75
C PRO A 1009 -0.34 -23.83 29.41
N THR A 1010 -1.65 -24.04 29.40
CA THR A 1010 -2.19 -25.37 29.66
C THR A 1010 -1.66 -26.25 28.55
N SER A 1011 -0.72 -27.11 28.94
CA SER A 1011 -0.33 -28.26 28.16
C SER A 1011 -1.53 -29.21 28.12
N ASP A 1012 -2.45 -29.00 27.18
CA ASP A 1012 -3.41 -30.05 26.88
C ASP A 1012 -2.73 -31.04 25.93
N PHE A 1013 -1.85 -31.83 26.56
CA PHE A 1013 -1.70 -33.24 26.24
C PHE A 1013 -3.11 -33.85 26.27
N TYR A 1014 -3.56 -34.39 25.14
CA TYR A 1014 -4.45 -35.54 25.19
C TYR A 1014 -3.54 -36.76 25.24
N GLU A 1015 -3.27 -37.21 26.47
CA GLU A 1015 -3.00 -38.62 26.71
C GLU A 1015 -4.33 -39.40 26.67
N ASP A 1016 -4.21 -40.65 26.26
CA ASP A 1016 -5.25 -41.63 25.95
C ASP A 1016 -6.40 -41.72 26.98
N ASP A 1017 -7.65 -41.61 26.50
CA ASP A 1017 -8.76 -42.57 26.65
C ASP A 1017 -10.00 -42.16 25.84
#